data_AF-A0A2E1ALY7-F1
#
_entry.id   AF-A0A2E1ALY7-F1
#
_cell.length_a   1.000
_cell.length_b   1.000
_cell.length_c   1.000
_cell.angle_alpha   90.00
_cell.angle_beta   90.00
_cell.angle_gamma   90.00
#
_symmetry.space_group_name_H-M   'P 1'
#
loop_
_entity.id
_entity.type
_entity.pdbx_description
1 polymer ?
#
loop_
_entity_poly.entity_id
_entity_poly.type
_entity_poly.pdbx_seq_one_letter_code
_entity_poly.pdbx_strand_id
1 'polypeptide(L)'
;MTDTQLRYAKTIIVPIARPDTAPHMLELATSLAQPDEGRIIALTVSVEGQRERAEETMEGCEPVVDEFIEAGYHVELIAQPAATITRGILDATREYGADLLILGVQQATHHDVKLGTLVENIIQAATCDVLVYRLGNTPDFDHVVVTLDGRRHNLNALRQAVAIARALKLPLSPMYIHRDYVYREDLEQDQNTLLVQHDTGSTLKEIVPGNRPEEHILKSLDEDDLLIMGFRQKSEFDSQLGNNLTRTLLNRAPGPVLLVSRLYEDNTRLDIVQRRLQRFNPALTGAERSELLWQAQKTALGGIDYLAMILLSALLASLGLLLNSVAVIIGAMLVAPLMSPLASLATGLVTSRYPVTQRALISLIEGIVLSLVISIVAGFIIPVGTPTSEMLVRGNPTLLDAAIAFVSGMVAAYATARKEIPAALAGVAIAAALMPPLCTVGLGIAFSDFQLALGSGLLFLTNILFIIVAEYGVFFLLGMRYVDRDRNEEQINEWTTRLWLAVIGLMILSVAGMLILLGRRALDEASIINYISEQIPGAQYVSLETSEEDGVLSIIYTARTLGDIAPERVDSTEAGLSDLLDQPVDLELATLQIVRSQSDVRRALIDYLETTDSDIRLQDYNVEETDAGLVVEAVWRSGNGINSEDVLAAEEALSVALDQPVTLSVVVQQVVSPAMVEASTATPTATAEAEAEATESSE
;
A
#
# COMPACT_ATOMS: atom_id res chain seq x y z
N MET A 1 37.06 -31.10 24.81
CA MET A 1 36.29 -30.00 24.20
C MET A 1 34.86 -30.12 24.72
N THR A 2 34.26 -29.00 25.08
CA THR A 2 33.05 -28.84 25.92
C THR A 2 31.76 -29.35 25.25
N ASP A 3 30.68 -29.53 26.03
CA ASP A 3 29.27 -29.86 25.66
C ASP A 3 28.68 -29.02 24.49
N THR A 4 29.46 -28.10 23.93
CA THR A 4 29.11 -27.10 22.92
C THR A 4 28.94 -27.66 21.50
N GLN A 5 29.21 -28.94 21.25
CA GLN A 5 29.02 -29.57 19.92
C GLN A 5 27.70 -30.35 19.77
N LEU A 6 27.09 -30.80 20.88
CA LEU A 6 25.72 -31.31 20.88
C LEU A 6 24.77 -30.11 20.86
N ARG A 7 24.13 -29.87 19.72
CA ARG A 7 23.15 -28.78 19.58
C ARG A 7 21.79 -29.25 20.07
N TYR A 8 21.54 -29.07 21.36
CA TYR A 8 20.20 -29.14 21.91
C TYR A 8 19.37 -27.93 21.48
N ALA A 9 18.08 -28.14 21.19
CA ALA A 9 17.15 -27.08 20.78
C ALA A 9 16.59 -26.34 22.00
N LYS A 10 16.43 -25.01 21.90
CA LYS A 10 15.77 -24.22 22.96
C LYS A 10 14.27 -24.28 22.84
N THR A 11 13.75 -24.20 21.63
CA THR A 11 12.32 -24.32 21.35
C THR A 11 12.07 -25.44 20.36
N ILE A 12 11.36 -26.48 20.79
CA ILE A 12 10.93 -27.60 19.95
C ILE A 12 9.43 -27.53 19.76
N ILE A 13 8.96 -27.61 18.51
CA ILE A 13 7.54 -27.75 18.21
C ILE A 13 7.26 -29.18 17.75
N VAL A 14 6.21 -29.76 18.31
CA VAL A 14 5.73 -31.11 18.00
C VAL A 14 4.26 -31.00 17.60
N PRO A 15 3.93 -31.00 16.30
CA PRO A 15 2.54 -31.04 15.87
C PRO A 15 1.91 -32.40 16.16
N ILE A 16 0.82 -32.38 16.94
CA ILE A 16 0.10 -33.57 17.37
C ILE A 16 -1.28 -33.56 16.72
N ALA A 17 -1.51 -34.52 15.82
CA ALA A 17 -2.81 -34.72 15.18
C ALA A 17 -3.60 -35.86 15.83
N ARG A 18 -2.94 -36.72 16.61
CA ARG A 18 -3.56 -37.85 17.31
C ARG A 18 -2.94 -38.04 18.69
N PRO A 19 -3.75 -38.14 19.76
CA PRO A 19 -3.24 -38.30 21.13
C PRO A 19 -2.44 -39.57 21.35
N ASP A 20 -2.74 -40.67 20.66
CA ASP A 20 -2.03 -41.96 20.79
C ASP A 20 -0.54 -41.87 20.42
N THR A 21 -0.16 -40.91 19.57
CA THR A 21 1.23 -40.71 19.17
C THR A 21 1.98 -39.67 20.00
N ALA A 22 1.26 -38.92 20.86
CA ALA A 22 1.82 -37.84 21.66
C ALA A 22 2.96 -38.29 22.58
N PRO A 23 2.85 -39.40 23.35
CA PRO A 23 3.87 -39.79 24.31
C PRO A 23 5.25 -39.97 23.65
N HIS A 24 5.30 -40.73 22.56
CA HIS A 24 6.54 -41.05 21.87
C HIS A 24 7.18 -39.83 21.18
N MET A 25 6.35 -38.94 20.62
CA MET A 25 6.83 -37.72 19.99
C MET A 25 7.39 -36.74 21.02
N LEU A 26 6.77 -36.65 22.20
CA LEU A 26 7.21 -35.80 23.29
C LEU A 26 8.45 -36.36 23.99
N GLU A 27 8.55 -37.67 24.16
CA GLU A 27 9.77 -38.34 24.66
C GLU A 27 10.98 -38.10 23.75
N LEU A 28 10.77 -38.18 22.43
CA LEU A 28 11.82 -37.81 21.48
C LEU A 28 12.18 -36.32 21.61
N ALA A 29 11.19 -35.43 21.77
CA ALA A 29 11.42 -34.00 21.94
C ALA A 29 12.20 -33.68 23.22
N THR A 30 11.87 -34.31 24.36
CA THR A 30 12.59 -34.09 25.63
C THR A 30 14.04 -34.55 25.54
N SER A 31 14.34 -35.62 24.79
CA SER A 31 15.72 -36.08 24.56
C SER A 31 16.59 -35.09 23.76
N LEU A 32 15.96 -34.20 22.99
CA LEU A 32 16.61 -33.23 22.11
C LEU A 32 16.56 -31.79 22.63
N ALA A 33 15.77 -31.54 23.69
CA ALA A 33 15.63 -30.24 24.33
C ALA A 33 16.86 -29.88 25.17
N GLN A 34 17.14 -28.59 25.34
CA GLN A 34 18.19 -28.14 26.27
C GLN A 34 17.86 -28.55 27.71
N PRO A 35 18.81 -29.14 28.45
CA PRO A 35 18.63 -29.40 29.87
C PRO A 35 18.25 -28.10 30.61
N ASP A 36 17.21 -28.16 31.45
CA ASP A 36 16.71 -27.08 32.33
C ASP A 36 16.17 -25.79 31.64
N GLU A 37 16.45 -25.54 30.36
CA GLU A 37 15.99 -24.33 29.62
C GLU A 37 15.15 -24.65 28.37
N GLY A 38 15.08 -25.92 27.96
CA GLY A 38 14.38 -26.33 26.74
C GLY A 38 12.86 -26.28 26.89
N ARG A 39 12.20 -25.56 25.98
CA ARG A 39 10.74 -25.44 25.87
C ARG A 39 10.22 -26.33 24.74
N ILE A 40 9.19 -27.12 25.03
CA ILE A 40 8.52 -28.01 24.08
C ILE A 40 7.08 -27.55 23.92
N ILE A 41 6.65 -27.35 22.67
CA ILE A 41 5.28 -26.96 22.34
C ILE A 41 4.60 -28.12 21.63
N ALA A 42 3.68 -28.78 22.33
CA ALA A 42 2.71 -29.70 21.75
C ALA A 42 1.65 -28.89 21.01
N LEU A 43 1.66 -28.95 19.68
CA LEU A 43 0.86 -28.08 18.82
C LEU A 43 -0.29 -28.86 18.17
N THR A 44 -1.52 -28.42 18.42
CA THR A 44 -2.70 -28.86 17.68
C THR A 44 -3.13 -27.75 16.72
N VAL A 45 -3.41 -28.07 15.45
CA VAL A 45 -3.90 -27.05 14.50
C VAL A 45 -5.40 -27.16 14.33
N SER A 46 -6.11 -26.06 14.61
CA SER A 46 -7.55 -25.95 14.45
C SER A 46 -7.88 -25.32 13.10
N VAL A 47 -8.47 -26.10 12.19
CA VAL A 47 -8.89 -25.64 10.86
C VAL A 47 -10.36 -25.22 10.88
N GLU A 48 -10.71 -24.17 10.13
CA GLU A 48 -12.08 -23.68 10.02
C GLU A 48 -13.04 -24.79 9.54
N GLY A 49 -14.11 -25.04 10.31
CA GLY A 49 -15.02 -26.17 10.10
C GLY A 49 -14.61 -27.49 10.75
N GLN A 50 -13.46 -27.56 11.43
CA GLN A 50 -12.95 -28.74 12.16
C GLN A 50 -12.57 -28.45 13.62
N ARG A 51 -13.18 -27.42 14.24
CA ARG A 51 -12.85 -27.02 15.63
C ARG A 51 -13.05 -28.15 16.65
N GLU A 52 -14.16 -28.87 16.56
CA GLU A 52 -14.50 -29.98 17.47
C GLU A 52 -13.40 -31.05 17.48
N ARG A 53 -12.82 -31.38 16.31
CA ARG A 53 -11.72 -32.36 16.22
C ARG A 53 -10.43 -31.87 16.86
N ALA A 54 -10.15 -30.57 16.81
CA ALA A 54 -8.99 -29.98 17.46
C ALA A 54 -9.17 -29.96 18.99
N GLU A 55 -10.38 -29.67 19.47
CA GLU A 55 -10.74 -29.73 20.89
C GLU A 55 -10.62 -31.16 21.44
N GLU A 56 -11.19 -32.16 20.75
CA GLU A 56 -11.03 -33.58 21.10
C GLU A 56 -9.56 -34.01 21.16
N THR A 57 -8.74 -33.51 20.22
CA THR A 57 -7.30 -33.82 20.19
C THR A 57 -6.59 -33.18 21.38
N MET A 58 -6.94 -31.95 21.77
CA MET A 58 -6.39 -31.30 22.96
C MET A 58 -6.76 -32.04 24.23
N GLU A 59 -8.04 -32.35 24.43
CA GLU A 59 -8.52 -33.09 25.61
C GLU A 59 -7.81 -34.44 25.75
N GLY A 60 -7.56 -35.13 24.62
CA GLY A 60 -6.80 -36.38 24.64
C GLY A 60 -5.30 -36.23 24.92
N CYS A 61 -4.69 -35.09 24.58
CA CYS A 61 -3.26 -34.84 24.79
C CYS A 61 -2.94 -34.24 26.16
N GLU A 62 -3.89 -33.55 26.80
CA GLU A 62 -3.74 -32.92 28.11
C GLU A 62 -3.16 -33.88 29.18
N PRO A 63 -3.70 -35.10 29.41
CA PRO A 63 -3.13 -36.00 30.42
C PRO A 63 -1.71 -36.46 30.09
N VAL A 64 -1.36 -36.57 28.81
CA VAL A 64 0.00 -36.94 28.38
C VAL A 64 0.95 -35.78 28.66
N VAL A 65 0.56 -34.55 28.33
CA VAL A 65 1.39 -33.36 28.56
C VAL A 65 1.60 -33.13 30.05
N ASP A 66 0.58 -33.32 30.88
CA ASP A 66 0.67 -33.19 32.33
C ASP A 66 1.70 -34.16 32.94
N GLU A 67 1.78 -35.40 32.44
CA GLU A 67 2.79 -36.37 32.88
C GLU A 67 4.23 -35.87 32.65
N PHE A 68 4.50 -35.22 31.51
CA PHE A 68 5.81 -34.62 31.23
C PHE A 68 6.08 -33.37 32.09
N ILE A 69 5.04 -32.58 32.39
CA ILE A 69 5.16 -31.43 33.29
C ILE A 69 5.48 -31.89 34.71
N GLU A 70 4.80 -32.93 35.21
CA GLU A 70 5.06 -33.53 36.53
C GLU A 70 6.46 -34.16 36.61
N ALA A 71 6.96 -34.72 35.50
CA ALA A 71 8.34 -35.20 35.38
C ALA A 71 9.40 -34.07 35.32
N GLY A 72 8.98 -32.80 35.28
CA GLY A 72 9.85 -31.63 35.36
C GLY A 72 10.24 -31.02 34.01
N TYR A 73 9.60 -31.40 32.90
CA TYR A 73 9.86 -30.84 31.58
C TYR A 73 8.97 -29.61 31.30
N HIS A 74 9.50 -28.63 30.57
CA HIS A 74 8.73 -27.46 30.12
C HIS A 74 7.95 -27.77 28.84
N VAL A 75 6.80 -28.44 28.99
CA VAL A 75 5.89 -28.75 27.87
C VAL A 75 4.65 -27.87 27.95
N GLU A 76 4.24 -27.30 26.81
CA GLU A 76 3.02 -26.51 26.67
C GLU A 76 2.12 -27.09 25.57
N LEU A 77 0.83 -27.23 25.84
CA LEU A 77 -0.18 -27.62 24.86
C LEU A 77 -0.85 -26.38 24.27
N ILE A 78 -0.74 -26.18 22.95
CA ILE A 78 -1.24 -25.00 22.25
C ILE A 78 -2.14 -25.42 21.08
N ALA A 79 -3.30 -24.80 20.95
CA ALA A 79 -4.10 -24.85 19.72
C ALA A 79 -3.88 -23.60 18.86
N GLN A 80 -3.41 -23.79 17.63
CA GLN A 80 -3.24 -22.72 16.66
C GLN A 80 -4.39 -22.73 15.64
N PRO A 81 -5.21 -21.67 15.57
CA PRO A 81 -6.21 -21.54 14.51
C PRO A 81 -5.52 -21.22 13.17
N ALA A 82 -5.86 -21.96 12.11
CA ALA A 82 -5.29 -21.73 10.79
C ALA A 82 -6.21 -22.17 9.65
N ALA A 83 -6.01 -21.61 8.46
CA ALA A 83 -6.74 -22.04 7.26
C ALA A 83 -6.38 -23.46 6.79
N THR A 84 -5.15 -23.92 7.08
CA THR A 84 -4.67 -25.26 6.76
C THR A 84 -3.71 -25.75 7.85
N ILE A 85 -3.56 -27.07 8.01
CA ILE A 85 -2.64 -27.68 8.97
C ILE A 85 -1.19 -27.23 8.70
N THR A 86 -0.74 -27.29 7.45
CA THR A 86 0.61 -26.84 7.05
C THR A 86 0.90 -25.41 7.48
N ARG A 87 -0.07 -24.50 7.27
CA ARG A 87 0.08 -23.10 7.66
C ARG A 87 0.12 -22.95 9.18
N GLY A 88 -0.78 -23.60 9.91
CA GLY A 88 -0.80 -23.54 11.38
C GLY A 88 0.52 -24.00 12.00
N ILE A 89 1.11 -25.08 11.47
CA ILE A 89 2.43 -25.55 11.89
C ILE A 89 3.52 -24.51 11.58
N LEU A 90 3.58 -23.99 10.35
CA LEU A 90 4.63 -23.03 9.95
C LEU A 90 4.50 -21.69 10.67
N ASP A 91 3.29 -21.19 10.87
CA ASP A 91 3.03 -19.93 11.59
C ASP A 91 3.45 -20.09 13.05
N ALA A 92 3.11 -21.21 13.70
CA ALA A 92 3.59 -21.53 15.05
C ALA A 92 5.12 -21.57 15.13
N THR A 93 5.82 -22.17 14.14
CA THR A 93 7.29 -22.18 14.14
C THR A 93 7.91 -20.79 14.09
N ARG A 94 7.24 -19.82 13.45
CA ARG A 94 7.70 -18.43 13.34
C ARG A 94 7.35 -17.64 14.59
N GLU A 95 6.12 -17.79 15.07
CA GLU A 95 5.58 -17.08 16.25
C GLU A 95 6.35 -17.43 17.51
N TYR A 96 6.57 -18.73 17.76
CA TYR A 96 7.27 -19.21 18.94
C TYR A 96 8.79 -19.32 18.75
N GLY A 97 9.31 -19.00 17.56
CA GLY A 97 10.73 -19.03 17.25
C GLY A 97 11.35 -20.41 17.43
N ALA A 98 10.75 -21.43 16.81
CA ALA A 98 11.21 -22.81 16.90
C ALA A 98 12.64 -22.97 16.35
N ASP A 99 13.48 -23.72 17.07
CA ASP A 99 14.78 -24.19 16.59
C ASP A 99 14.64 -25.53 15.85
N LEU A 100 13.71 -26.37 16.32
CA LEU A 100 13.47 -27.72 15.83
C LEU A 100 11.97 -28.01 15.70
N LEU A 101 11.58 -28.67 14.60
CA LEU A 101 10.23 -29.15 14.35
C LEU A 101 10.25 -30.67 14.18
N ILE A 102 9.47 -31.40 14.98
CA ILE A 102 9.39 -32.87 14.89
C ILE A 102 8.03 -33.26 14.31
N LEU A 103 8.01 -33.88 13.13
CA LEU A 103 6.81 -34.26 12.38
C LEU A 103 6.61 -35.77 12.41
N GLY A 104 5.44 -36.21 12.86
CA GLY A 104 5.03 -37.61 12.79
C GLY A 104 4.57 -37.99 11.37
N VAL A 105 5.00 -39.15 10.87
CA VAL A 105 4.48 -39.78 9.65
C VAL A 105 4.01 -41.21 9.93
N GLN A 106 2.94 -41.61 9.24
CA GLN A 106 2.35 -42.95 9.38
C GLN A 106 2.69 -43.83 8.17
N GLN A 107 2.91 -45.12 8.41
CA GLN A 107 3.10 -46.12 7.37
C GLN A 107 1.74 -46.46 6.74
N ALA A 108 1.60 -46.33 5.42
CA ALA A 108 0.34 -46.64 4.75
C ALA A 108 0.12 -48.17 4.69
N THR A 109 -1.11 -48.61 4.95
CA THR A 109 -1.47 -50.02 5.11
C THR A 109 -1.38 -50.88 3.84
N HIS A 110 -1.23 -50.27 2.64
CA HIS A 110 -1.13 -51.06 1.39
C HIS A 110 -0.31 -50.45 0.24
N HIS A 111 0.26 -49.24 0.34
CA HIS A 111 1.07 -48.60 -0.71
C HIS A 111 2.30 -47.89 -0.11
N ASP A 112 3.34 -47.66 -0.92
CA ASP A 112 4.54 -46.89 -0.55
C ASP A 112 4.22 -45.67 0.33
N VAL A 113 4.93 -45.50 1.46
CA VAL A 113 4.85 -44.23 2.21
C VAL A 113 5.39 -43.14 1.30
N LYS A 114 4.48 -42.28 0.86
CA LYS A 114 4.84 -40.95 0.36
C LYS A 114 4.81 -40.06 1.60
N LEU A 115 5.89 -39.33 1.90
CA LEU A 115 5.76 -38.19 2.80
C LEU A 115 4.62 -37.35 2.19
N GLY A 116 3.46 -37.30 2.85
CA GLY A 116 2.30 -36.65 2.26
C GLY A 116 2.66 -35.22 1.83
N THR A 117 1.91 -34.65 0.89
CA THR A 117 2.15 -33.28 0.41
C THR A 117 2.29 -32.27 1.56
N LEU A 118 1.65 -32.51 2.70
CA LEU A 118 1.80 -31.75 3.93
C LEU A 118 3.25 -31.72 4.44
N VAL A 119 3.89 -32.88 4.65
CA VAL A 119 5.24 -32.96 5.23
C VAL A 119 6.29 -32.43 4.25
N GLU A 120 6.15 -32.72 2.96
CA GLU A 120 7.02 -32.15 1.92
C GLU A 120 6.96 -30.62 1.91
N ASN A 121 5.75 -30.05 1.97
CA ASN A 121 5.56 -28.60 1.98
C ASN A 121 6.13 -27.96 3.25
N ILE A 122 6.02 -28.63 4.41
CA ILE A 122 6.61 -28.14 5.66
C ILE A 122 8.14 -28.17 5.57
N ILE A 123 8.75 -29.26 5.13
CA ILE A 123 10.21 -29.35 4.96
C ILE A 123 10.73 -28.29 3.97
N GLN A 124 9.93 -27.92 2.95
CA GLN A 124 10.27 -26.85 2.01
C GLN A 124 10.23 -25.44 2.60
N ALA A 125 9.26 -25.17 3.48
CA ALA A 125 8.97 -23.82 3.95
C ALA A 125 9.42 -23.52 5.39
N ALA A 126 9.77 -24.54 6.18
CA ALA A 126 10.20 -24.38 7.56
C ALA A 126 11.50 -23.58 7.64
N THR A 127 11.54 -22.64 8.59
CA THR A 127 12.71 -21.79 8.89
C THR A 127 13.63 -22.39 9.96
N CYS A 128 13.25 -23.55 10.49
CA CYS A 128 13.94 -24.32 11.54
C CYS A 128 14.40 -25.68 11.00
N ASP A 129 15.17 -26.41 11.80
CA ASP A 129 15.56 -27.79 11.47
C ASP A 129 14.32 -28.71 11.60
N VAL A 130 14.17 -29.68 10.71
CA VAL A 130 12.97 -30.54 10.66
C VAL A 130 13.36 -32.00 10.81
N LEU A 131 12.79 -32.65 11.81
CA LEU A 131 12.89 -34.10 11.99
C LEU A 131 11.58 -34.74 11.55
N VAL A 132 11.67 -35.81 10.80
CA VAL A 132 10.50 -36.63 10.45
C VAL A 132 10.62 -37.95 11.17
N TYR A 133 9.68 -38.20 12.07
CA TYR A 133 9.62 -39.41 12.88
C TYR A 133 8.51 -40.32 12.38
N ARG A 134 8.87 -41.56 12.07
CA ARG A 134 7.94 -42.62 11.75
C ARG A 134 7.92 -43.61 12.90
N LEU A 135 6.74 -43.84 13.49
CA LEU A 135 6.56 -44.91 14.47
C LEU A 135 6.78 -46.29 13.82
N GLY A 136 7.44 -47.19 14.57
CA GLY A 136 7.56 -48.60 14.23
C GLY A 136 6.28 -49.37 14.51
N ASN A 137 6.31 -50.70 14.30
CA ASN A 137 5.23 -51.59 14.74
C ASN A 137 5.16 -51.65 16.27
N THR A 138 6.32 -51.59 16.91
CA THR A 138 6.53 -51.36 18.33
C THR A 138 7.00 -49.92 18.53
N PRO A 139 6.49 -49.22 19.56
CA PRO A 139 6.88 -47.83 19.80
C PRO A 139 8.17 -47.69 20.61
N ASP A 140 8.53 -48.70 21.39
CA ASP A 140 9.72 -48.71 22.24
C ASP A 140 10.93 -49.18 21.44
N PHE A 141 12.10 -48.60 21.74
CA PHE A 141 13.38 -48.99 21.17
C PHE A 141 14.45 -48.92 22.25
N ASP A 142 15.38 -49.88 22.24
CA ASP A 142 16.48 -49.97 23.20
C ASP A 142 17.86 -49.85 22.53
N HIS A 143 17.90 -49.68 21.21
CA HIS A 143 19.12 -49.56 20.43
C HIS A 143 19.00 -48.51 19.33
N VAL A 144 20.05 -47.69 19.16
CA VAL A 144 20.09 -46.64 18.13
C VAL A 144 21.01 -47.06 17.00
N VAL A 145 20.50 -47.05 15.78
CA VAL A 145 21.26 -47.38 14.57
C VAL A 145 21.32 -46.15 13.67
N VAL A 146 22.52 -45.74 13.26
CA VAL A 146 22.69 -44.58 12.36
C VAL A 146 23.39 -44.95 11.06
N THR A 147 22.83 -44.52 9.93
CA THR A 147 23.42 -44.77 8.61
C THR A 147 24.38 -43.65 8.20
N LEU A 148 25.58 -44.01 7.77
CA LEU A 148 26.66 -43.10 7.39
C LEU A 148 27.17 -43.48 6.00
N ASP A 149 27.25 -42.53 5.06
CA ASP A 149 27.71 -42.78 3.68
C ASP A 149 28.88 -41.87 3.28
N GLY A 150 29.55 -41.28 4.27
CA GLY A 150 30.62 -40.31 4.06
C GLY A 150 30.16 -38.96 3.52
N ARG A 151 28.86 -38.65 3.50
CA ARG A 151 28.34 -37.32 3.11
C ARG A 151 28.01 -36.44 4.32
N ARG A 152 28.04 -35.12 4.10
CA ARG A 152 27.85 -34.09 5.15
C ARG A 152 26.50 -34.14 5.85
N HIS A 153 25.41 -34.53 5.17
CA HIS A 153 24.10 -34.60 5.82
C HIS A 153 24.00 -35.75 6.84
N ASN A 154 24.79 -36.82 6.67
CA ASN A 154 24.84 -37.92 7.64
C ASN A 154 25.64 -37.57 8.89
N LEU A 155 26.48 -36.53 8.88
CA LEU A 155 27.05 -35.97 10.11
C LEU A 155 25.98 -35.41 11.04
N ASN A 156 24.92 -34.83 10.48
CA ASN A 156 23.81 -34.33 11.29
C ASN A 156 22.97 -35.45 11.86
N ALA A 157 22.72 -36.50 11.07
CA ALA A 157 22.10 -37.73 11.55
C ALA A 157 22.91 -38.35 12.69
N LEU A 158 24.25 -38.41 12.56
CA LEU A 158 25.14 -38.89 13.62
C LEU A 158 25.05 -38.04 14.88
N ARG A 159 25.06 -36.70 14.76
CA ARG A 159 24.93 -35.80 15.92
C ARG A 159 23.63 -36.03 16.67
N GLN A 160 22.52 -36.17 15.95
CA GLN A 160 21.22 -36.45 16.57
C GLN A 160 21.19 -37.85 17.19
N ALA A 161 21.78 -38.85 16.52
CA ALA A 161 21.90 -40.20 17.07
C ALA A 161 22.68 -40.24 18.38
N VAL A 162 23.81 -39.52 18.45
CA VAL A 162 24.59 -39.41 19.69
C VAL A 162 23.81 -38.66 20.79
N ALA A 163 23.08 -37.60 20.44
CA ALA A 163 22.26 -36.86 21.40
C ALA A 163 21.18 -37.75 22.03
N ILE A 164 20.43 -38.48 21.21
CA ILE A 164 19.36 -39.38 21.63
C ILE A 164 19.93 -40.56 22.43
N ALA A 165 20.97 -41.24 21.92
CA ALA A 165 21.60 -42.36 22.60
C ALA A 165 22.14 -41.97 23.98
N ARG A 166 22.73 -40.77 24.12
CA ARG A 166 23.23 -40.27 25.40
C ARG A 166 22.10 -39.91 26.37
N ALA A 167 21.06 -39.22 25.88
CA ALA A 167 19.93 -38.80 26.69
C ALA A 167 19.16 -40.01 27.25
N LEU A 168 18.92 -41.01 26.40
CA LEU A 168 18.18 -42.23 26.75
C LEU A 168 19.08 -43.37 27.29
N LYS A 169 20.41 -43.17 27.31
CA LYS A 169 21.42 -44.17 27.73
C LYS A 169 21.34 -45.49 26.95
N LEU A 170 21.12 -45.38 25.65
CA LEU A 170 21.01 -46.51 24.73
C LEU A 170 22.33 -46.78 23.99
N PRO A 171 22.63 -48.05 23.65
CA PRO A 171 23.72 -48.39 22.75
C PRO A 171 23.53 -47.76 21.35
N LEU A 172 24.65 -47.33 20.73
CA LEU A 172 24.68 -46.72 19.40
C LEU A 172 25.55 -47.51 18.43
N SER A 173 24.96 -48.03 17.35
CA SER A 173 25.65 -48.76 16.28
C SER A 173 25.66 -47.98 14.95
N PRO A 174 26.84 -47.50 14.50
CA PRO A 174 26.97 -46.82 13.21
C PRO A 174 27.16 -47.82 12.05
N MET A 175 26.28 -47.73 11.04
CA MET A 175 26.35 -48.51 9.80
C MET A 175 26.95 -47.69 8.66
N TYR A 176 28.11 -48.09 8.17
CA TYR A 176 28.83 -47.38 7.11
C TYR A 176 28.52 -47.97 5.74
N ILE A 177 27.85 -47.20 4.89
CA ILE A 177 27.45 -47.57 3.54
C ILE A 177 28.57 -47.23 2.57
N HIS A 178 29.19 -48.26 1.97
CA HIS A 178 30.26 -48.08 1.01
C HIS A 178 29.72 -48.15 -0.43
N ARG A 179 29.39 -46.99 -1.01
CA ARG A 179 28.99 -46.84 -2.42
C ARG A 179 30.21 -46.37 -3.23
N ASP A 180 30.92 -47.30 -3.85
CA ASP A 180 32.00 -47.08 -4.84
C ASP A 180 33.03 -45.97 -4.54
N TYR A 181 34.25 -46.37 -4.12
CA TYR A 181 35.58 -45.71 -4.20
C TYR A 181 35.77 -44.18 -4.02
N VAL A 182 34.76 -43.37 -3.70
CA VAL A 182 34.93 -41.95 -3.34
C VAL A 182 35.14 -41.86 -1.83
N TYR A 183 36.34 -42.23 -1.40
CA TYR A 183 36.76 -42.12 0.00
C TYR A 183 37.02 -40.64 0.35
N ARG A 184 36.31 -40.12 1.36
CA ARG A 184 36.57 -38.79 1.93
C ARG A 184 37.07 -38.93 3.36
N GLU A 185 38.39 -38.83 3.51
CA GLU A 185 39.11 -39.02 4.77
C GLU A 185 38.75 -37.95 5.82
N ASP A 186 38.42 -36.73 5.38
CA ASP A 186 38.04 -35.60 6.24
C ASP A 186 36.74 -35.86 7.02
N LEU A 187 35.70 -36.38 6.34
CA LEU A 187 34.40 -36.59 6.96
C LEU A 187 34.36 -37.85 7.84
N GLU A 188 35.10 -38.90 7.47
CA GLU A 188 35.25 -40.07 8.35
C GLU A 188 35.98 -39.71 9.65
N GLN A 189 36.97 -38.81 9.59
CA GLN A 189 37.70 -38.37 10.78
C GLN A 189 36.78 -37.59 11.74
N ASP A 190 35.91 -36.71 11.22
CA ASP A 190 34.90 -36.01 12.03
C ASP A 190 33.88 -36.98 12.66
N GLN A 191 33.42 -37.98 11.90
CA GLN A 191 32.48 -39.01 12.38
C GLN A 191 33.08 -39.84 13.52
N ASN A 192 34.30 -40.34 13.32
CA ASN A 192 35.02 -41.11 14.34
C ASN A 192 35.33 -40.28 15.58
N THR A 193 35.66 -39.00 15.40
CA THR A 193 35.91 -38.09 16.52
C THR A 193 34.66 -37.90 17.39
N LEU A 194 33.49 -37.74 16.77
CA LEU A 194 32.22 -37.63 17.50
C LEU A 194 31.87 -38.91 18.26
N LEU A 195 32.04 -40.08 17.65
CA LEU A 195 31.77 -41.37 18.29
C LEU A 195 32.70 -41.63 19.48
N VAL A 196 34.00 -41.35 19.33
CA VAL A 196 35.00 -41.55 20.40
C VAL A 196 34.80 -40.58 21.57
N GLN A 197 34.40 -39.33 21.29
CA GLN A 197 34.24 -38.31 22.33
C GLN A 197 33.06 -38.58 23.27
N HIS A 198 32.07 -39.38 22.86
CA HIS A 198 30.81 -39.53 23.59
C HIS A 198 30.61 -40.87 24.30
N ASP A 199 31.62 -41.77 24.29
CA ASP A 199 31.64 -43.06 25.04
C ASP A 199 30.30 -43.81 25.03
N THR A 200 29.67 -43.89 23.85
CA THR A 200 28.30 -44.45 23.69
C THR A 200 28.27 -45.98 23.65
N GLY A 201 29.30 -46.67 24.16
CA GLY A 201 29.39 -48.14 24.11
C GLY A 201 29.34 -48.71 22.68
N SER A 202 29.82 -47.95 21.68
CA SER A 202 29.59 -48.26 20.27
C SER A 202 30.07 -49.65 19.88
N THR A 203 29.13 -50.50 19.51
CA THR A 203 29.35 -51.86 19.01
C THR A 203 29.72 -51.83 17.53
N LEU A 204 30.90 -52.37 17.21
CA LEU A 204 31.41 -52.80 15.90
C LEU A 204 30.93 -52.01 14.66
N LYS A 205 31.87 -51.30 14.01
CA LYS A 205 31.70 -50.68 12.68
C LYS A 205 31.23 -51.73 11.65
N GLU A 206 29.94 -51.70 11.30
CA GLU A 206 29.39 -52.57 10.24
C GLU A 206 29.51 -51.89 8.89
N ILE A 207 30.12 -52.58 7.92
CA ILE A 207 30.37 -52.07 6.57
C ILE A 207 29.34 -52.70 5.63
N VAL A 208 28.45 -51.87 5.09
CA VAL A 208 27.39 -52.30 4.18
C VAL A 208 27.87 -52.20 2.72
N PRO A 209 27.89 -53.31 1.96
CA PRO A 209 28.37 -53.32 0.57
C PRO A 209 27.41 -52.63 -0.41
N GLY A 210 27.97 -51.94 -1.42
CA GLY A 210 27.27 -50.96 -2.25
C GLY A 210 26.26 -51.46 -3.29
N ASN A 211 26.17 -52.76 -3.57
CA ASN A 211 25.30 -53.25 -4.66
C ASN A 211 23.80 -53.17 -4.33
N ARG A 212 23.41 -53.36 -3.05
CA ARG A 212 22.02 -53.26 -2.53
C ARG A 212 22.02 -52.94 -1.03
N PRO A 213 22.46 -51.74 -0.62
CA PRO A 213 22.62 -51.40 0.79
C PRO A 213 21.30 -51.49 1.58
N GLU A 214 20.16 -51.21 0.94
CA GLU A 214 18.83 -51.30 1.56
C GLU A 214 18.47 -52.70 2.08
N GLU A 215 18.77 -53.76 1.33
CA GLU A 215 18.42 -55.13 1.74
C GLU A 215 19.30 -55.65 2.86
N HIS A 216 20.52 -55.13 2.96
CA HIS A 216 21.45 -55.48 4.02
C HIS A 216 21.06 -54.80 5.33
N ILE A 217 20.82 -53.48 5.27
CA ILE A 217 20.37 -52.69 6.43
C ILE A 217 19.05 -53.24 6.97
N LEU A 218 18.09 -53.61 6.11
CA LEU A 218 16.82 -54.19 6.57
C LEU A 218 16.95 -55.57 7.21
N LYS A 219 18.04 -56.31 6.96
CA LYS A 219 18.28 -57.64 7.56
C LYS A 219 19.02 -57.55 8.89
N SER A 220 19.73 -56.46 9.12
CA SER A 220 20.46 -56.18 10.35
C SER A 220 19.64 -55.37 11.37
N LEU A 221 18.44 -54.93 10.99
CA LEU A 221 17.53 -54.17 11.85
C LEU A 221 16.47 -55.07 12.48
N ASP A 222 16.27 -54.90 13.79
CA ASP A 222 15.22 -55.53 14.57
C ASP A 222 14.08 -54.53 14.89
N GLU A 223 12.97 -55.01 15.47
CA GLU A 223 11.81 -54.16 15.83
C GLU A 223 12.15 -53.12 16.92
N ASP A 224 13.17 -53.40 17.73
CA ASP A 224 13.60 -52.56 18.85
C ASP A 224 14.69 -51.53 18.46
N ASP A 225 15.00 -51.40 17.16
CA ASP A 225 16.00 -50.47 16.63
C ASP A 225 15.40 -49.13 16.18
N LEU A 226 15.90 -48.02 16.72
CA LEU A 226 15.68 -46.68 16.16
C LEU A 226 16.68 -46.41 15.02
N LEU A 227 16.19 -46.42 13.79
CA LEU A 227 16.99 -46.11 12.61
C LEU A 227 17.03 -44.60 12.35
N ILE A 228 18.22 -44.01 12.37
CA ILE A 228 18.46 -42.59 12.11
C ILE A 228 19.20 -42.42 10.78
N MET A 229 18.66 -41.54 9.91
CA MET A 229 19.24 -41.31 8.58
C MET A 229 19.24 -39.82 8.22
N GLY A 230 20.29 -39.38 7.52
CA GLY A 230 20.35 -38.04 6.95
C GLY A 230 19.56 -37.98 5.64
N PHE A 231 18.97 -36.82 5.36
CA PHE A 231 18.14 -36.63 4.16
C PHE A 231 18.55 -35.37 3.35
N ARG A 232 18.60 -35.47 2.01
CA ARG A 232 18.86 -34.34 1.10
C ARG A 232 17.68 -34.03 0.16
N GLN A 233 17.05 -32.89 0.44
CA GLN A 233 15.80 -32.40 -0.15
C GLN A 233 15.71 -32.34 -1.69
N LYS A 234 16.80 -32.04 -2.43
CA LYS A 234 16.74 -31.73 -3.87
C LYS A 234 16.97 -32.91 -4.83
N SER A 235 17.32 -34.09 -4.33
CA SER A 235 17.81 -35.19 -5.18
C SER A 235 17.19 -36.55 -4.91
N GLU A 236 16.63 -36.80 -3.72
CA GLU A 236 16.30 -38.18 -3.32
C GLU A 236 14.81 -38.54 -3.42
N PHE A 237 13.91 -37.56 -3.59
CA PHE A 237 12.49 -37.82 -3.91
C PHE A 237 12.11 -37.53 -5.38
N ASP A 238 12.91 -36.73 -6.10
CA ASP A 238 12.65 -36.34 -7.50
C ASP A 238 13.25 -37.29 -8.56
N SER A 239 14.27 -38.09 -8.22
CA SER A 239 14.97 -38.87 -9.24
C SER A 239 14.24 -40.17 -9.58
N GLN A 240 13.58 -40.23 -10.75
CA GLN A 240 13.17 -41.48 -11.41
C GLN A 240 14.35 -42.42 -11.75
N LEU A 241 15.59 -41.92 -11.61
CA LEU A 241 16.83 -42.63 -11.87
C LEU A 241 17.70 -42.64 -10.60
N GLY A 242 17.60 -43.73 -9.83
CA GLY A 242 18.64 -44.19 -8.91
C GLY A 242 18.89 -43.36 -7.64
N ASN A 243 18.09 -43.59 -6.58
CA ASN A 243 18.57 -43.90 -5.22
C ASN A 243 17.39 -44.13 -4.26
N ASN A 244 16.93 -45.38 -4.19
CA ASN A 244 15.75 -45.81 -3.43
C ASN A 244 16.00 -46.02 -1.91
N LEU A 245 17.20 -45.77 -1.39
CA LEU A 245 17.56 -46.20 -0.03
C LEU A 245 16.70 -45.54 1.06
N THR A 246 16.70 -44.20 1.14
CA THR A 246 16.02 -43.45 2.21
C THR A 246 14.53 -43.74 2.25
N ARG A 247 13.89 -43.81 1.07
CA ARG A 247 12.46 -44.16 0.92
C ARG A 247 12.20 -45.63 1.26
N THR A 248 13.06 -46.55 0.81
CA THR A 248 12.90 -47.98 1.10
C THR A 248 13.02 -48.25 2.59
N LEU A 249 14.00 -47.63 3.25
CA LEU A 249 14.21 -47.78 4.70
C LEU A 249 13.10 -47.11 5.51
N LEU A 250 12.66 -45.90 5.13
CA LEU A 250 11.48 -45.29 5.75
C LEU A 250 10.22 -46.18 5.62
N ASN A 251 10.08 -46.90 4.51
CA ASN A 251 8.88 -47.70 4.23
C ASN A 251 8.91 -49.11 4.82
N ARG A 252 10.10 -49.70 5.00
CA ARG A 252 10.26 -51.13 5.27
C ARG A 252 11.01 -51.45 6.56
N ALA A 253 11.60 -50.47 7.23
CA ALA A 253 12.25 -50.73 8.51
C ALA A 253 11.22 -51.27 9.53
N PRO A 254 11.59 -52.27 10.34
CA PRO A 254 10.70 -52.86 11.34
C PRO A 254 10.42 -51.90 12.52
N GLY A 255 11.47 -51.34 13.12
CA GLY A 255 11.41 -50.37 14.22
C GLY A 255 11.23 -48.90 13.78
N PRO A 256 11.21 -47.94 14.72
CA PRO A 256 11.01 -46.53 14.43
C PRO A 256 12.11 -45.94 13.53
N VAL A 257 11.77 -44.92 12.75
CA VAL A 257 12.70 -44.25 11.82
C VAL A 257 12.69 -42.75 12.04
N LEU A 258 13.87 -42.17 12.23
CA LEU A 258 14.08 -40.72 12.32
C LEU A 258 14.86 -40.22 11.10
N LEU A 259 14.19 -39.45 10.26
CA LEU A 259 14.82 -38.72 9.16
C LEU A 259 15.23 -37.34 9.63
N VAL A 260 16.52 -37.05 9.53
CA VAL A 260 17.10 -35.76 9.88
C VAL A 260 17.16 -34.90 8.62
N SER A 261 16.19 -34.00 8.48
CA SER A 261 16.11 -33.06 7.38
C SER A 261 16.66 -31.70 7.82
N ARG A 262 17.87 -31.41 7.31
CA ARG A 262 18.62 -30.16 7.52
C ARG A 262 19.10 -29.96 8.98
N LEU A 263 20.39 -29.63 9.10
CA LEU A 263 21.05 -29.05 10.28
C LEU A 263 22.34 -28.37 9.76
N TYR A 264 22.28 -27.09 9.46
CA TYR A 264 23.41 -26.16 9.22
C TYR A 264 24.39 -26.42 8.02
N GLU A 265 24.42 -25.47 7.08
CA GLU A 265 25.61 -25.06 6.32
C GLU A 265 26.35 -23.95 7.10
N ASP A 266 27.67 -23.85 6.97
CA ASP A 266 28.61 -23.09 7.81
C ASP A 266 28.21 -21.65 8.24
N ASN A 267 28.65 -21.29 9.45
CA ASN A 267 28.59 -19.96 10.07
C ASN A 267 29.34 -18.92 9.22
N THR A 268 28.68 -18.31 8.23
CA THR A 268 29.15 -17.08 7.59
C THR A 268 28.24 -15.92 7.97
N ARG A 269 28.79 -14.73 8.25
CA ARG A 269 28.01 -13.50 8.58
C ARG A 269 26.87 -13.20 7.60
N LEU A 270 27.01 -13.65 6.34
CA LEU A 270 26.02 -13.52 5.28
C LEU A 270 24.73 -14.31 5.55
N ASP A 271 24.81 -15.42 6.28
CA ASP A 271 23.66 -16.33 6.47
C ASP A 271 22.73 -15.87 7.62
N ILE A 272 23.28 -15.18 8.64
CA ILE A 272 22.48 -14.48 9.67
C ILE A 272 21.68 -13.34 9.03
N VAL A 273 22.31 -12.62 8.09
CA VAL A 273 21.66 -11.57 7.30
C VAL A 273 20.61 -12.19 6.38
N GLN A 274 20.90 -13.33 5.76
CA GLN A 274 19.97 -14.07 4.91
C GLN A 274 18.78 -14.63 5.71
N ARG A 275 18.95 -15.07 6.97
CA ARG A 275 17.85 -15.50 7.86
C ARG A 275 17.00 -14.34 8.36
N ARG A 276 17.61 -13.18 8.64
CA ARG A 276 16.86 -11.94 8.86
C ARG A 276 16.05 -11.59 7.63
N LEU A 277 16.66 -11.62 6.44
CA LEU A 277 16.01 -11.39 5.16
C LEU A 277 14.94 -12.44 4.83
N GLN A 278 15.11 -13.70 5.26
CA GLN A 278 14.11 -14.78 5.06
C GLN A 278 12.94 -14.69 6.03
N ARG A 279 13.13 -14.20 7.26
CA ARG A 279 12.02 -13.76 8.12
C ARG A 279 11.23 -12.62 7.47
N PHE A 280 11.89 -11.80 6.66
CA PHE A 280 11.27 -10.77 5.83
C PHE A 280 10.89 -11.25 4.43
N ASN A 281 11.03 -12.54 4.08
CA ASN A 281 10.68 -13.02 2.74
C ASN A 281 9.17 -12.88 2.57
N PRO A 282 8.71 -11.94 1.73
CA PRO A 282 7.29 -11.66 1.62
C PRO A 282 6.58 -12.72 0.77
N ALA A 283 7.32 -13.65 0.16
CA ALA A 283 6.76 -14.69 -0.70
C ALA A 283 5.69 -15.52 0.02
N LEU A 284 4.51 -15.61 -0.61
CA LEU A 284 3.38 -16.38 -0.14
C LEU A 284 3.73 -17.87 -0.16
N THR A 285 3.39 -18.56 0.93
CA THR A 285 3.42 -20.02 1.04
C THR A 285 2.41 -20.66 0.06
N GLY A 286 2.58 -21.95 -0.27
CA GLY A 286 1.65 -22.64 -1.17
C GLY A 286 0.19 -22.58 -0.70
N ALA A 287 -0.04 -22.69 0.62
CA ALA A 287 -1.37 -22.58 1.23
C ALA A 287 -1.95 -21.15 1.13
N GLU A 288 -1.13 -20.11 1.30
CA GLU A 288 -1.55 -18.73 1.12
C GLU A 288 -1.93 -18.44 -0.33
N ARG A 289 -1.18 -18.98 -1.30
CA ARG A 289 -1.52 -18.83 -2.73
C ARG A 289 -2.84 -19.51 -3.07
N SER A 290 -3.08 -20.72 -2.56
CA SER A 290 -4.35 -21.43 -2.80
C SER A 290 -5.53 -20.71 -2.16
N GLU A 291 -5.35 -20.12 -0.98
CA GLU A 291 -6.39 -19.34 -0.29
C GLU A 291 -6.75 -18.08 -1.07
N LEU A 292 -5.75 -17.30 -1.51
CA LEU A 292 -5.99 -16.11 -2.33
C LEU A 292 -6.69 -16.46 -3.64
N LEU A 293 -6.30 -17.56 -4.27
CA LEU A 293 -6.97 -18.06 -5.47
C LEU A 293 -8.42 -18.48 -5.21
N TRP A 294 -8.67 -19.16 -4.09
CA TRP A 294 -10.01 -19.56 -3.69
C TRP A 294 -10.89 -18.34 -3.38
N GLN A 295 -10.35 -17.36 -2.64
CA GLN A 295 -11.02 -16.10 -2.34
C GLN A 295 -11.32 -15.31 -3.62
N ALA A 296 -10.37 -15.21 -4.55
CA ALA A 296 -10.57 -14.60 -5.85
C ALA A 296 -11.64 -15.33 -6.68
N GLN A 297 -11.68 -16.67 -6.65
CA GLN A 297 -12.74 -17.43 -7.33
C GLN A 297 -14.12 -17.17 -6.75
N LYS A 298 -14.22 -17.04 -5.41
CA LYS A 298 -15.46 -16.78 -4.70
C LYS A 298 -15.97 -15.34 -4.95
N THR A 299 -15.06 -14.37 -4.95
CA THR A 299 -15.38 -12.95 -5.09
C THR A 299 -15.48 -12.46 -6.53
N ALA A 300 -14.95 -13.22 -7.50
CA ALA A 300 -15.13 -12.97 -8.93
C ALA A 300 -16.58 -13.14 -9.42
N LEU A 301 -17.46 -13.77 -8.64
CA LEU A 301 -18.86 -13.96 -8.98
C LEU A 301 -19.68 -12.82 -8.36
N GLY A 302 -20.11 -11.86 -9.18
CA GLY A 302 -21.05 -10.81 -8.80
C GLY A 302 -22.39 -11.40 -8.37
N GLY A 303 -22.59 -11.54 -7.06
CA GLY A 303 -23.85 -11.97 -6.48
C GLY A 303 -24.87 -10.82 -6.38
N ILE A 304 -26.09 -11.15 -5.95
CA ILE A 304 -27.16 -10.17 -5.70
C ILE A 304 -26.71 -9.14 -4.65
N ASP A 305 -26.02 -9.57 -3.59
CA ASP A 305 -25.52 -8.69 -2.54
C ASP A 305 -24.53 -7.65 -3.08
N TYR A 306 -23.65 -8.06 -4.01
CA TYR A 306 -22.71 -7.15 -4.67
C TYR A 306 -23.46 -6.06 -5.46
N LEU A 307 -24.44 -6.45 -6.28
CA LEU A 307 -25.23 -5.51 -7.07
C LEU A 307 -26.08 -4.59 -6.19
N ALA A 308 -26.64 -5.10 -5.09
CA ALA A 308 -27.39 -4.30 -4.13
C ALA A 308 -26.51 -3.24 -3.45
N MET A 309 -25.29 -3.60 -3.05
CA MET A 309 -24.35 -2.66 -2.45
C MET A 309 -23.84 -1.61 -3.46
N ILE A 310 -23.61 -2.00 -4.72
CA ILE A 310 -23.32 -1.06 -5.80
C ILE A 310 -24.49 -0.09 -6.03
N LEU A 311 -25.73 -0.59 -6.05
CA LEU A 311 -26.93 0.24 -6.21
C LEU A 311 -27.02 1.30 -5.11
N LEU A 312 -26.90 0.88 -3.85
CA LEU A 312 -26.98 1.77 -2.69
C LEU A 312 -25.82 2.76 -2.66
N SER A 313 -24.59 2.31 -2.95
CA SER A 313 -23.42 3.17 -3.02
C SER A 313 -23.55 4.21 -4.14
N ALA A 314 -24.03 3.82 -5.33
CA ALA A 314 -24.21 4.74 -6.46
C ALA A 314 -25.26 5.81 -6.16
N LEU A 315 -26.35 5.42 -5.49
CA LEU A 315 -27.38 6.37 -5.05
C LEU A 315 -26.81 7.36 -4.03
N LEU A 316 -26.11 6.87 -3.01
CA LEU A 316 -25.48 7.72 -1.99
C LEU A 316 -24.41 8.65 -2.58
N ALA A 317 -23.57 8.14 -3.49
CA ALA A 317 -22.54 8.93 -4.16
C ALA A 317 -23.17 10.01 -5.04
N SER A 318 -24.20 9.67 -5.83
CA SER A 318 -24.90 10.64 -6.67
C SER A 318 -25.57 11.73 -5.83
N LEU A 319 -26.29 11.36 -4.77
CA LEU A 319 -26.89 12.33 -3.84
C LEU A 319 -25.84 13.18 -3.13
N GLY A 320 -24.73 12.59 -2.69
CA GLY A 320 -23.63 13.31 -2.05
C GLY A 320 -22.96 14.32 -2.97
N LEU A 321 -22.74 13.96 -4.25
CA LEU A 321 -22.21 14.86 -5.28
C LEU A 321 -23.18 16.00 -5.57
N LEU A 322 -24.47 15.71 -5.73
CA LEU A 322 -25.50 16.73 -5.95
C LEU A 322 -25.70 17.67 -4.75
N LEU A 323 -25.53 17.16 -3.53
CA LEU A 323 -25.55 17.95 -2.29
C LEU A 323 -24.24 18.68 -2.01
N ASN A 324 -23.20 18.47 -2.83
CA ASN A 324 -21.86 18.97 -2.59
C ASN A 324 -21.31 18.62 -1.19
N SER A 325 -21.56 17.39 -0.72
CA SER A 325 -21.25 16.94 0.65
C SER A 325 -20.20 15.84 0.68
N VAL A 326 -18.96 16.24 1.02
CA VAL A 326 -17.81 15.31 1.18
C VAL A 326 -18.14 14.16 2.16
N ALA A 327 -18.84 14.44 3.26
CA ALA A 327 -19.16 13.42 4.26
C ALA A 327 -20.06 12.30 3.70
N VAL A 328 -21.07 12.66 2.91
CA VAL A 328 -21.96 11.68 2.26
C VAL A 328 -21.21 10.91 1.17
N ILE A 329 -20.36 11.60 0.41
CA ILE A 329 -19.48 10.99 -0.60
C ILE A 329 -18.56 9.94 0.04
N ILE A 330 -17.92 10.25 1.17
CA ILE A 330 -17.11 9.28 1.93
C ILE A 330 -17.95 8.10 2.42
N GLY A 331 -19.16 8.37 2.95
CA GLY A 331 -20.09 7.32 3.34
C GLY A 331 -20.43 6.37 2.18
N ALA A 332 -20.62 6.89 0.98
CA ALA A 332 -20.86 6.10 -0.22
C ALA A 332 -19.65 5.22 -0.62
N MET A 333 -18.43 5.75 -0.46
CA MET A 333 -17.19 5.00 -0.72
C MET A 333 -17.06 3.79 0.22
N LEU A 334 -17.39 3.94 1.51
CA LEU A 334 -17.29 2.83 2.48
C LEU A 334 -18.20 1.63 2.16
N VAL A 335 -19.28 1.88 1.42
CA VAL A 335 -20.28 0.87 1.05
C VAL A 335 -19.89 0.14 -0.24
N ALA A 336 -19.13 0.76 -1.14
CA ALA A 336 -18.86 0.22 -2.49
C ALA A 336 -17.94 -1.02 -2.48
N PRO A 337 -18.40 -2.21 -2.91
CA PRO A 337 -17.58 -3.43 -2.91
C PRO A 337 -16.70 -3.60 -4.16
N LEU A 338 -16.19 -2.51 -4.75
CA LEU A 338 -15.43 -2.55 -6.02
C LEU A 338 -14.02 -3.16 -5.89
N MET A 339 -13.47 -3.23 -4.68
CA MET A 339 -12.18 -3.86 -4.41
C MET A 339 -12.17 -5.36 -4.79
N SER A 340 -13.26 -6.07 -4.47
CA SER A 340 -13.37 -7.53 -4.65
C SER A 340 -13.18 -7.99 -6.12
N PRO A 341 -13.90 -7.44 -7.11
CA PRO A 341 -13.69 -7.81 -8.51
C PRO A 341 -12.33 -7.35 -9.05
N LEU A 342 -11.77 -6.23 -8.58
CA LEU A 342 -10.43 -5.77 -8.99
C LEU A 342 -9.33 -6.73 -8.51
N ALA A 343 -9.33 -7.06 -7.22
CA ALA A 343 -8.38 -8.01 -6.65
C ALA A 343 -8.48 -9.40 -7.30
N SER A 344 -9.70 -9.84 -7.64
CA SER A 344 -9.95 -11.09 -8.36
C SER A 344 -9.42 -11.05 -9.79
N LEU A 345 -9.58 -9.92 -10.48
CA LEU A 345 -9.08 -9.70 -11.82
C LEU A 345 -7.54 -9.74 -11.82
N ALA A 346 -6.88 -9.00 -10.92
CA ALA A 346 -5.43 -9.02 -10.77
C ALA A 346 -4.91 -10.42 -10.42
N THR A 347 -5.56 -11.13 -9.50
CA THR A 347 -5.22 -12.52 -9.13
C THR A 347 -5.36 -13.47 -10.32
N GLY A 348 -6.43 -13.35 -11.11
CA GLY A 348 -6.64 -14.14 -12.32
C GLY A 348 -5.60 -13.88 -13.40
N LEU A 349 -5.22 -12.61 -13.61
CA LEU A 349 -4.18 -12.21 -14.56
C LEU A 349 -2.80 -12.75 -14.15
N VAL A 350 -2.42 -12.58 -12.88
CA VAL A 350 -1.15 -13.08 -12.34
C VAL A 350 -1.07 -14.61 -12.41
N THR A 351 -2.16 -15.30 -12.09
CA THR A 351 -2.19 -16.77 -12.16
C THR A 351 -2.56 -17.32 -13.53
N SER A 352 -2.78 -16.47 -14.55
CA SER A 352 -3.23 -16.87 -15.89
C SER A 352 -4.46 -17.78 -15.91
N ARG A 353 -5.37 -17.61 -14.94
CA ARG A 353 -6.61 -18.39 -14.83
C ARG A 353 -7.75 -17.66 -15.54
N TYR A 354 -7.88 -17.92 -16.85
CA TYR A 354 -8.90 -17.31 -17.71
C TYR A 354 -10.33 -17.28 -17.11
N PRO A 355 -10.86 -18.36 -16.49
CA PRO A 355 -12.21 -18.33 -15.93
C PRO A 355 -12.39 -17.33 -14.78
N VAL A 356 -11.34 -17.09 -13.98
CA VAL A 356 -11.36 -16.13 -12.87
C VAL A 356 -11.30 -14.73 -13.42
N THR A 357 -10.36 -14.47 -14.34
CA THR A 357 -10.20 -13.18 -15.03
C THR A 357 -11.50 -12.76 -15.72
N GLN A 358 -12.13 -13.66 -16.47
CA GLN A 358 -13.35 -13.36 -17.21
C GLN A 358 -14.51 -13.01 -16.27
N ARG A 359 -14.74 -13.81 -15.21
CA ARG A 359 -15.82 -13.57 -14.25
C ARG A 359 -15.62 -12.25 -13.51
N ALA A 360 -14.40 -12.00 -13.03
CA ALA A 360 -14.06 -10.76 -12.34
C ALA A 360 -14.25 -9.54 -13.25
N LEU A 361 -13.86 -9.63 -14.53
CA LEU A 361 -14.07 -8.57 -15.50
C LEU A 361 -15.55 -8.31 -15.77
N ILE A 362 -16.36 -9.36 -15.91
CA ILE A 362 -17.82 -9.24 -16.08
C ILE A 362 -18.44 -8.52 -14.88
N SER A 363 -18.13 -8.95 -13.65
CA SER A 363 -18.70 -8.34 -12.44
C SER A 363 -18.23 -6.90 -12.22
N LEU A 364 -17.01 -6.56 -12.64
CA LEU A 364 -16.54 -5.17 -12.67
C LEU A 364 -17.38 -4.34 -13.66
N ILE A 365 -17.58 -4.84 -14.88
CA ILE A 365 -18.38 -4.15 -15.91
C ILE A 365 -19.84 -4.00 -15.45
N GLU A 366 -20.44 -5.03 -14.85
CA GLU A 366 -21.80 -4.97 -14.31
C GLU A 366 -21.93 -3.87 -13.24
N GLY A 367 -20.95 -3.78 -12.33
CA GLY A 367 -20.91 -2.72 -11.31
C GLY A 367 -20.77 -1.34 -11.94
N ILE A 368 -19.92 -1.20 -12.96
CA ILE A 368 -19.71 0.06 -13.70
C ILE A 368 -21.00 0.51 -14.38
N VAL A 369 -21.60 -0.36 -15.18
CA VAL A 369 -22.82 -0.07 -15.93
C VAL A 369 -23.96 0.28 -14.99
N LEU A 370 -24.14 -0.50 -13.91
CA LEU A 370 -25.20 -0.24 -12.93
C LEU A 370 -25.01 1.14 -12.27
N SER A 371 -23.80 1.47 -11.82
CA SER A 371 -23.51 2.77 -11.19
C SER A 371 -23.72 3.95 -12.15
N LEU A 372 -23.33 3.79 -13.41
CA LEU A 372 -23.51 4.78 -14.45
C LEU A 372 -25.01 5.04 -14.71
N VAL A 373 -25.81 3.97 -14.86
CA VAL A 373 -27.25 4.08 -15.07
C VAL A 373 -27.92 4.79 -13.88
N ILE A 374 -27.55 4.44 -12.65
CA ILE A 374 -28.14 5.05 -11.45
C ILE A 374 -27.80 6.54 -11.37
N SER A 375 -26.56 6.92 -11.62
CA SER A 375 -26.13 8.31 -11.55
C SER A 375 -26.75 9.15 -12.67
N ILE A 376 -26.86 8.62 -13.90
CA ILE A 376 -27.61 9.28 -14.99
C ILE A 376 -29.06 9.51 -14.59
N VAL A 377 -29.74 8.46 -14.09
CA VAL A 377 -31.14 8.54 -13.67
C VAL A 377 -31.31 9.54 -12.51
N ALA A 378 -30.40 9.55 -11.55
CA ALA A 378 -30.42 10.51 -10.45
C ALA A 378 -30.28 11.96 -10.94
N GLY A 379 -29.38 12.21 -11.90
CA GLY A 379 -29.20 13.54 -12.51
C GLY A 379 -30.43 14.02 -13.29
N PHE A 380 -31.16 13.13 -13.95
CA PHE A 380 -32.42 13.49 -14.64
C PHE A 380 -33.60 13.72 -13.69
N ILE A 381 -33.66 12.99 -12.57
CA ILE A 381 -34.76 13.09 -11.60
C ILE A 381 -34.61 14.33 -10.70
N ILE A 382 -33.38 14.67 -10.32
CA ILE A 382 -33.10 15.72 -9.35
C ILE A 382 -32.70 17.00 -10.11
N PRO A 383 -33.50 18.06 -10.06
CA PRO A 383 -33.25 19.27 -10.83
C PRO A 383 -32.14 20.11 -10.17
N VAL A 384 -30.89 19.84 -10.55
CA VAL A 384 -29.73 20.66 -10.22
C VAL A 384 -29.16 21.18 -11.53
N GLY A 385 -29.17 22.51 -11.72
CA GLY A 385 -28.88 23.13 -13.02
C GLY A 385 -27.40 23.29 -13.35
N THR A 386 -26.50 23.05 -12.39
CA THR A 386 -25.05 23.23 -12.54
C THR A 386 -24.26 22.15 -11.80
N PRO A 387 -23.09 21.73 -12.33
CA PRO A 387 -22.17 20.85 -11.61
C PRO A 387 -21.71 21.46 -10.28
N THR A 388 -21.55 20.62 -9.26
CA THR A 388 -21.07 21.06 -7.94
C THR A 388 -19.54 21.10 -7.89
N SER A 389 -18.96 21.81 -6.92
CA SER A 389 -17.49 21.90 -6.78
C SER A 389 -16.84 20.53 -6.59
N GLU A 390 -17.49 19.62 -5.86
CA GLU A 390 -17.00 18.24 -5.72
C GLU A 390 -16.96 17.48 -7.06
N MET A 391 -17.88 17.75 -7.98
CA MET A 391 -17.86 17.16 -9.31
C MET A 391 -16.72 17.74 -10.15
N LEU A 392 -16.58 19.07 -10.15
CA LEU A 392 -15.57 19.79 -10.96
C LEU A 392 -14.13 19.38 -10.63
N VAL A 393 -13.81 19.22 -9.33
CA VAL A 393 -12.47 18.76 -8.90
C VAL A 393 -12.12 17.37 -9.46
N ARG A 394 -13.13 16.53 -9.76
CA ARG A 394 -12.94 15.20 -10.35
C ARG A 394 -12.92 15.21 -11.87
N GLY A 395 -13.30 16.32 -12.50
CA GLY A 395 -13.22 16.53 -13.95
C GLY A 395 -11.80 16.76 -14.46
N ASN A 396 -10.86 17.16 -13.60
CA ASN A 396 -9.49 17.50 -13.98
C ASN A 396 -8.48 16.53 -13.37
N PRO A 397 -8.29 15.32 -13.95
CA PRO A 397 -7.37 14.32 -13.43
C PRO A 397 -5.90 14.77 -13.52
N THR A 398 -5.14 14.49 -12.47
CA THR A 398 -3.72 14.84 -12.37
C THR A 398 -2.82 13.60 -12.33
N LEU A 399 -1.50 13.80 -12.50
CA LEU A 399 -0.50 12.75 -12.28
C LEU A 399 -0.46 12.28 -10.81
N LEU A 400 -0.84 13.14 -9.86
CA LEU A 400 -0.90 12.77 -8.45
C LEU A 400 -2.03 11.79 -8.17
N ASP A 401 -3.16 11.93 -8.85
CA ASP A 401 -4.27 10.97 -8.74
C ASP A 401 -3.84 9.56 -9.20
N ALA A 402 -3.09 9.48 -10.30
CA ALA A 402 -2.51 8.22 -10.79
C ALA A 402 -1.55 7.59 -9.75
N ALA A 403 -0.72 8.42 -9.10
CA ALA A 403 0.18 7.96 -8.04
C ALA A 403 -0.59 7.43 -6.81
N ILE A 404 -1.66 8.12 -6.40
CA ILE A 404 -2.53 7.71 -5.29
C ILE A 404 -3.24 6.39 -5.63
N ALA A 405 -3.72 6.22 -6.86
CA ALA A 405 -4.33 4.98 -7.31
C ALA A 405 -3.34 3.81 -7.29
N PHE A 406 -2.10 4.04 -7.74
CA PHE A 406 -1.04 3.04 -7.70
C PHE A 406 -0.74 2.58 -6.26
N VAL A 407 -0.55 3.53 -5.34
CA VAL A 407 -0.29 3.22 -3.92
C VAL A 407 -1.49 2.52 -3.28
N SER A 408 -2.71 2.95 -3.59
CA SER A 408 -3.94 2.30 -3.13
C SER A 408 -4.02 0.84 -3.58
N GLY A 409 -3.67 0.55 -4.84
CA GLY A 409 -3.59 -0.82 -5.36
C GLY A 409 -2.50 -1.65 -4.69
N MET A 410 -1.34 -1.07 -4.36
CA MET A 410 -0.30 -1.77 -3.61
C MET A 410 -0.77 -2.15 -2.20
N VAL A 411 -1.39 -1.20 -1.50
CA VAL A 411 -1.97 -1.41 -0.16
C VAL A 411 -3.03 -2.50 -0.23
N ALA A 412 -3.89 -2.48 -1.25
CA ALA A 412 -4.94 -3.47 -1.44
C ALA A 412 -4.42 -4.87 -1.71
N ALA A 413 -3.45 -5.04 -2.60
CA ALA A 413 -2.85 -6.34 -2.81
C ALA A 413 -2.12 -6.84 -1.57
N TYR A 414 -1.41 -5.97 -0.84
CA TYR A 414 -0.73 -6.37 0.39
C TYR A 414 -1.70 -6.75 1.50
N ALA A 415 -2.77 -5.98 1.69
CA ALA A 415 -3.84 -6.27 2.65
C ALA A 415 -4.61 -7.54 2.29
N THR A 416 -4.88 -7.76 1.00
CA THR A 416 -5.54 -8.99 0.55
C THR A 416 -4.63 -10.21 0.75
N ALA A 417 -3.32 -10.07 0.50
CA ALA A 417 -2.34 -11.13 0.66
C ALA A 417 -2.05 -11.50 2.13
N ARG A 418 -2.28 -10.59 3.08
CA ARG A 418 -1.94 -10.76 4.50
C ARG A 418 -3.19 -10.72 5.37
N LYS A 419 -3.55 -11.86 5.98
CA LYS A 419 -4.72 -11.98 6.86
C LYS A 419 -4.67 -11.06 8.09
N GLU A 420 -3.49 -10.65 8.53
CA GLU A 420 -3.30 -9.75 9.68
C GLU A 420 -3.71 -8.30 9.40
N ILE A 421 -3.85 -7.92 8.13
CA ILE A 421 -4.20 -6.56 7.74
C ILE A 421 -5.69 -6.52 7.40
N PRO A 422 -6.49 -5.65 8.06
CA PRO A 422 -7.90 -5.54 7.76
C PRO A 422 -8.14 -5.16 6.30
N ALA A 423 -8.78 -6.05 5.53
CA ALA A 423 -9.13 -5.80 4.13
C ALA A 423 -10.02 -4.55 3.95
N ALA A 424 -10.78 -4.19 4.98
CA ALA A 424 -11.62 -2.98 4.99
C ALA A 424 -10.82 -1.70 4.77
N LEU A 425 -9.60 -1.58 5.32
CA LEU A 425 -8.75 -0.38 5.18
C LEU A 425 -8.35 -0.13 3.72
N ALA A 426 -8.00 -1.20 3.00
CA ALA A 426 -7.73 -1.13 1.57
C ALA A 426 -8.98 -0.85 0.74
N GLY A 427 -10.12 -1.41 1.15
CA GLY A 427 -11.41 -1.20 0.50
C GLY A 427 -11.81 0.27 0.47
N VAL A 428 -11.59 1.00 1.57
CA VAL A 428 -11.86 2.46 1.64
C VAL A 428 -11.03 3.22 0.61
N ALA A 429 -9.73 2.93 0.51
CA ALA A 429 -8.83 3.65 -0.40
C ALA A 429 -9.20 3.42 -1.87
N ILE A 430 -9.50 2.18 -2.27
CA ILE A 430 -9.94 1.87 -3.63
C ILE A 430 -11.30 2.52 -3.93
N ALA A 431 -12.26 2.40 -3.02
CA ALA A 431 -13.59 2.96 -3.25
C ALA A 431 -13.57 4.49 -3.36
N ALA A 432 -12.67 5.15 -2.61
CA ALA A 432 -12.46 6.59 -2.70
C ALA A 432 -11.98 7.04 -4.07
N ALA A 433 -11.14 6.23 -4.72
CA ALA A 433 -10.61 6.52 -6.05
C ALA A 433 -11.60 6.20 -7.19
N LEU A 434 -12.64 5.40 -6.97
CA LEU A 434 -13.45 4.83 -8.06
C LEU A 434 -14.90 5.30 -8.08
N MET A 435 -15.60 5.23 -6.93
CA MET A 435 -17.04 5.40 -6.94
C MET A 435 -17.50 6.82 -7.29
N PRO A 436 -16.95 7.89 -6.68
CA PRO A 436 -17.37 9.24 -7.00
C PRO A 436 -17.02 9.67 -8.43
N PRO A 437 -15.81 9.40 -8.98
CA PRO A 437 -15.54 9.70 -10.38
C PRO A 437 -16.52 9.01 -11.32
N LEU A 438 -16.84 7.74 -11.09
CA LEU A 438 -17.80 7.00 -11.91
C LEU A 438 -19.22 7.61 -11.87
N CYS A 439 -19.71 7.99 -10.68
CA CYS A 439 -20.99 8.69 -10.56
C CYS A 439 -20.96 10.09 -11.17
N THR A 440 -19.82 10.78 -11.11
CA THR A 440 -19.62 12.08 -11.75
C THR A 440 -19.70 11.97 -13.27
N VAL A 441 -19.22 10.86 -13.87
CA VAL A 441 -19.44 10.60 -15.31
C VAL A 441 -20.93 10.55 -15.63
N GLY A 442 -21.71 9.76 -14.89
CA GLY A 442 -23.14 9.64 -15.15
C GLY A 442 -23.92 10.94 -14.92
N LEU A 443 -23.55 11.71 -13.89
CA LEU A 443 -24.14 13.03 -13.66
C LEU A 443 -23.73 14.06 -14.72
N GLY A 444 -22.47 14.06 -15.16
CA GLY A 444 -22.01 14.92 -16.27
C GLY A 444 -22.77 14.65 -17.56
N ILE A 445 -23.02 13.38 -17.89
CA ILE A 445 -23.89 12.99 -19.02
C ILE A 445 -25.31 13.53 -18.84
N ALA A 446 -25.89 13.44 -17.64
CA ALA A 446 -27.23 13.96 -17.36
C ALA A 446 -27.31 15.50 -17.49
N PHE A 447 -26.24 16.20 -17.16
CA PHE A 447 -26.12 17.66 -17.28
C PHE A 447 -25.71 18.12 -18.69
N SER A 448 -25.48 17.20 -19.64
CA SER A 448 -24.91 17.49 -20.95
C SER A 448 -23.51 18.13 -20.91
N ASP A 449 -22.82 18.00 -19.78
CA ASP A 449 -21.43 18.43 -19.61
C ASP A 449 -20.49 17.27 -19.96
N PHE A 450 -20.18 17.18 -21.25
CA PHE A 450 -19.33 16.12 -21.78
C PHE A 450 -17.87 16.24 -21.35
N GLN A 451 -17.38 17.44 -21.07
CA GLN A 451 -16.02 17.66 -20.61
C GLN A 451 -15.84 17.07 -19.21
N LEU A 452 -16.75 17.39 -18.30
CA LEU A 452 -16.77 16.82 -16.96
C LEU A 452 -16.88 15.28 -17.00
N ALA A 453 -17.76 14.76 -17.87
CA ALA A 453 -17.94 13.33 -18.03
C ALA A 453 -16.66 12.64 -18.56
N LEU A 454 -16.00 13.22 -19.57
CA LEU A 454 -14.77 12.68 -20.14
C LEU A 454 -13.59 12.79 -19.16
N GLY A 455 -13.46 13.92 -18.48
CA GLY A 455 -12.42 14.16 -17.49
C GLY A 455 -12.51 13.23 -16.29
N SER A 456 -13.71 13.09 -15.71
CA SER A 456 -13.96 12.14 -14.63
C SER A 456 -13.88 10.68 -15.10
N GLY A 457 -14.25 10.41 -16.35
CA GLY A 457 -14.10 9.08 -16.96
C GLY A 457 -12.63 8.71 -17.14
N LEU A 458 -11.80 9.70 -17.51
CA LEU A 458 -10.36 9.54 -17.61
C LEU A 458 -9.73 9.28 -16.24
N LEU A 459 -10.12 10.03 -15.21
CA LEU A 459 -9.72 9.78 -13.81
C LEU A 459 -10.06 8.35 -13.39
N PHE A 460 -11.31 7.94 -13.61
CA PHE A 460 -11.80 6.60 -13.27
C PHE A 460 -11.00 5.48 -13.97
N LEU A 461 -10.79 5.61 -15.28
CA LEU A 461 -10.06 4.62 -16.08
C LEU A 461 -8.59 4.52 -15.65
N THR A 462 -7.97 5.67 -15.38
CA THR A 462 -6.61 5.75 -14.83
C THR A 462 -6.54 4.98 -13.52
N ASN A 463 -7.47 5.25 -12.61
CA ASN A 463 -7.46 4.66 -11.29
C ASN A 463 -7.60 3.14 -11.36
N ILE A 464 -8.53 2.62 -12.17
CA ILE A 464 -8.64 1.17 -12.41
C ILE A 464 -7.32 0.59 -12.95
N LEU A 465 -6.74 1.22 -13.97
CA LEU A 465 -5.53 0.70 -14.60
C LEU A 465 -4.36 0.62 -13.61
N PHE A 466 -4.08 1.71 -12.89
CA PHE A 466 -2.98 1.77 -11.93
C PHE A 466 -3.21 0.85 -10.73
N ILE A 467 -4.45 0.70 -10.25
CA ILE A 467 -4.79 -0.26 -9.20
C ILE A 467 -4.49 -1.69 -9.67
N ILE A 468 -4.97 -2.10 -10.85
CA ILE A 468 -4.75 -3.46 -11.37
C ILE A 468 -3.26 -3.73 -11.59
N VAL A 469 -2.51 -2.77 -12.14
CA VAL A 469 -1.05 -2.91 -12.38
C VAL A 469 -0.30 -3.03 -11.05
N ALA A 470 -0.66 -2.21 -10.05
CA ALA A 470 -0.07 -2.28 -8.72
C ALA A 470 -0.37 -3.64 -8.04
N GLU A 471 -1.62 -4.09 -8.09
CA GLU A 471 -2.01 -5.37 -7.50
C GLU A 471 -1.30 -6.54 -8.19
N TYR A 472 -1.24 -6.52 -9.52
CA TYR A 472 -0.51 -7.50 -10.32
C TYR A 472 0.97 -7.55 -9.92
N GLY A 473 1.63 -6.38 -9.83
CA GLY A 473 3.03 -6.26 -9.44
C GLY A 473 3.29 -6.79 -8.04
N VAL A 474 2.45 -6.45 -7.06
CA VAL A 474 2.57 -6.95 -5.69
C VAL A 474 2.35 -8.46 -5.63
N PHE A 475 1.28 -9.00 -6.21
CA PHE A 475 1.04 -10.45 -6.21
C PHE A 475 2.17 -11.21 -6.94
N PHE A 476 2.72 -10.65 -8.02
CA PHE A 476 3.88 -11.20 -8.69
C PHE A 476 5.13 -11.23 -7.78
N LEU A 477 5.43 -10.13 -7.10
CA LEU A 477 6.54 -10.05 -6.13
C LEU A 477 6.36 -11.01 -4.94
N LEU A 478 5.11 -11.23 -4.52
CA LEU A 478 4.74 -12.21 -3.50
C LEU A 478 4.79 -13.66 -4.01
N GLY A 479 5.16 -13.89 -5.27
CA GLY A 479 5.39 -15.22 -5.83
C GLY A 479 4.14 -15.94 -6.31
N MET A 480 3.03 -15.25 -6.60
CA MET A 480 1.81 -15.82 -7.20
C MET A 480 2.00 -16.29 -8.66
N ARG A 481 3.10 -16.97 -8.97
CA ARG A 481 3.40 -17.43 -10.33
C ARG A 481 2.66 -18.74 -10.64
N TYR A 482 2.19 -18.89 -11.88
CA TYR A 482 1.58 -20.12 -12.38
C TYR A 482 2.56 -21.29 -12.24
N VAL A 483 2.26 -22.23 -11.33
CA VAL A 483 2.94 -23.53 -11.23
C VAL A 483 1.84 -24.58 -11.29
N ASP A 484 1.61 -25.11 -12.48
CA ASP A 484 0.73 -26.25 -12.71
C ASP A 484 1.49 -27.50 -12.28
N ARG A 485 1.16 -28.06 -11.11
CA ARG A 485 1.87 -29.23 -10.55
C ARG A 485 1.41 -30.56 -11.16
N ASP A 486 0.33 -30.54 -11.94
CA ASP A 486 -0.31 -31.73 -12.53
C ASP A 486 -0.01 -31.96 -14.03
N ARG A 487 0.85 -31.14 -14.66
CA ARG A 487 1.31 -31.33 -16.05
C ARG A 487 2.83 -31.43 -16.12
N ASN A 488 3.33 -32.47 -16.78
CA ASN A 488 4.75 -32.76 -17.06
C ASN A 488 5.63 -31.49 -17.11
N GLU A 489 6.64 -31.45 -16.25
CA GLU A 489 7.58 -30.32 -16.06
C GLU A 489 8.34 -29.89 -17.34
N GLU A 490 8.37 -30.72 -18.38
CA GLU A 490 9.02 -30.39 -19.67
C GLU A 490 8.10 -29.62 -20.64
N GLN A 491 6.81 -29.48 -20.35
CA GLN A 491 5.87 -28.68 -21.14
C GLN A 491 5.23 -27.56 -20.31
N ILE A 492 6.04 -26.79 -19.58
CA ILE A 492 5.66 -25.40 -19.28
C ILE A 492 5.52 -24.72 -20.64
N ASN A 493 4.29 -24.69 -21.15
CA ASN A 493 3.93 -24.21 -22.47
C ASN A 493 4.63 -22.86 -22.73
N GLU A 494 5.47 -22.79 -23.75
CA GLU A 494 5.96 -21.51 -24.26
C GLU A 494 4.79 -20.53 -24.49
N TRP A 495 3.60 -21.07 -24.79
CA TRP A 495 2.36 -20.33 -24.93
C TRP A 495 1.89 -19.61 -23.66
N THR A 496 2.00 -20.22 -22.46
CA THR A 496 1.60 -19.54 -21.21
C THR A 496 2.59 -18.46 -20.84
N THR A 497 3.89 -18.69 -21.06
CA THR A 497 4.94 -17.68 -20.87
C THR A 497 4.78 -16.50 -21.85
N ARG A 498 4.48 -16.79 -23.12
CA ARG A 498 4.17 -15.77 -24.15
C ARG A 498 2.92 -14.96 -23.80
N LEU A 499 1.88 -15.62 -23.29
CA LEU A 499 0.66 -14.95 -22.83
C LEU A 499 0.94 -14.03 -21.64
N TRP A 500 1.77 -14.48 -20.69
CA TRP A 500 2.21 -13.66 -19.55
C TRP A 500 2.98 -12.41 -19.99
N LEU A 501 3.96 -12.57 -20.89
CA LEU A 501 4.73 -11.47 -21.45
C LEU A 501 3.86 -10.49 -22.25
N ALA A 502 2.86 -11.01 -22.98
CA ALA A 502 1.90 -10.17 -23.69
C ALA A 502 1.02 -9.34 -22.74
N VAL A 503 0.57 -9.91 -21.62
CA VAL A 503 -0.20 -9.18 -20.59
C VAL A 503 0.66 -8.07 -19.96
N ILE A 504 1.91 -8.37 -19.59
CA ILE A 504 2.84 -7.34 -19.09
C ILE A 504 3.07 -6.25 -20.14
N GLY A 505 3.34 -6.64 -21.39
CA GLY A 505 3.56 -5.69 -22.48
C GLY A 505 2.35 -4.78 -22.71
N LEU A 506 1.14 -5.33 -22.66
CA LEU A 506 -0.10 -4.58 -22.77
C LEU A 506 -0.29 -3.60 -21.60
N MET A 507 0.00 -4.03 -20.36
CA MET A 507 -0.06 -3.17 -19.17
C MET A 507 0.97 -2.02 -19.24
N ILE A 508 2.19 -2.29 -19.69
CA ILE A 508 3.21 -1.25 -19.85
C ILE A 508 2.77 -0.24 -20.92
N LEU A 509 2.25 -0.72 -22.05
CA LEU A 509 1.76 0.14 -23.12
C LEU A 509 0.60 1.02 -22.65
N SER A 510 -0.36 0.45 -21.91
CA SER A 510 -1.53 1.19 -21.43
C SER A 510 -1.14 2.21 -20.36
N VAL A 511 -0.25 1.87 -19.42
CA VAL A 511 0.27 2.81 -18.42
C VAL A 511 1.07 3.93 -19.08
N ALA A 512 1.95 3.59 -20.04
CA ALA A 512 2.73 4.60 -20.76
C ALA A 512 1.81 5.54 -21.56
N GLY A 513 0.82 5.00 -22.28
CA GLY A 513 -0.17 5.80 -22.99
C GLY A 513 -0.95 6.73 -22.06
N MET A 514 -1.35 6.22 -20.90
CA MET A 514 -2.09 7.00 -19.88
C MET A 514 -1.23 8.12 -19.27
N LEU A 515 0.03 7.83 -18.93
CA LEU A 515 0.97 8.83 -18.42
C LEU A 515 1.32 9.88 -19.47
N ILE A 516 1.47 9.51 -20.73
CA ILE A 516 1.68 10.45 -21.83
C ILE A 516 0.47 11.37 -21.98
N LEU A 517 -0.74 10.83 -21.90
CA LEU A 517 -1.98 11.61 -22.01
C LEU A 517 -2.12 12.62 -20.86
N LEU A 518 -1.92 12.19 -19.61
CA LEU A 518 -1.95 13.08 -18.44
C LEU A 518 -0.80 14.09 -18.45
N GLY A 519 0.39 13.66 -18.87
CA GLY A 519 1.57 14.51 -18.97
C GLY A 519 1.42 15.60 -20.02
N ARG A 520 0.78 15.31 -21.16
CA ARG A 520 0.45 16.32 -22.18
C ARG A 520 -0.48 17.39 -21.61
N ARG A 521 -1.60 16.98 -20.99
CA ARG A 521 -2.52 17.94 -20.34
C ARG A 521 -1.82 18.83 -19.32
N ALA A 522 -0.98 18.24 -18.46
CA ALA A 522 -0.24 18.99 -17.46
C ALA A 522 0.78 19.98 -18.07
N LEU A 523 1.41 19.63 -19.20
CA LEU A 523 2.31 20.52 -19.91
C LEU A 523 1.56 21.65 -20.62
N ASP A 524 0.40 21.37 -21.20
CA ASP A 524 -0.43 22.38 -21.87
C ASP A 524 -0.92 23.43 -20.86
N GLU A 525 -1.46 23.00 -19.71
CA GLU A 525 -1.85 23.89 -18.61
C GLU A 525 -0.68 24.73 -18.09
N ALA A 526 0.49 24.11 -17.85
CA ALA A 526 1.67 24.82 -17.38
C ALA A 526 2.17 25.85 -18.41
N SER A 527 2.06 25.55 -19.70
CA SER A 527 2.45 26.46 -20.78
C SER A 527 1.52 27.68 -20.83
N ILE A 528 0.21 27.47 -20.70
CA ILE A 528 -0.79 28.55 -20.62
C ILE A 528 -0.51 29.45 -19.41
N ILE A 529 -0.32 28.85 -18.23
CA ILE A 529 -0.07 29.60 -16.99
C ILE A 529 1.21 30.45 -17.12
N ASN A 530 2.30 29.85 -17.61
CA ASN A 530 3.57 30.56 -17.78
C ASN A 530 3.45 31.70 -18.80
N TYR A 531 2.77 31.46 -19.93
CA TYR A 531 2.56 32.46 -20.96
C TYR A 531 1.76 33.67 -20.44
N ILE A 532 0.63 33.43 -19.78
CA ILE A 532 -0.21 34.50 -19.21
C ILE A 532 0.56 35.27 -18.13
N SER A 533 1.32 34.56 -17.28
CA SER A 533 2.13 35.19 -16.22
C SER A 533 3.28 36.04 -16.78
N GLU A 534 3.81 35.70 -17.95
CA GLU A 534 4.85 36.48 -18.63
C GLU A 534 4.27 37.75 -19.30
N GLN A 535 3.08 37.65 -19.89
CA GLN A 535 2.40 38.80 -20.53
C GLN A 535 1.78 39.79 -19.52
N ILE A 536 1.45 39.33 -18.32
CA ILE A 536 0.82 40.13 -17.26
C ILE A 536 1.73 40.20 -16.02
N PRO A 537 2.81 41.01 -16.05
CA PRO A 537 3.72 41.15 -14.92
C PRO A 537 3.01 41.73 -13.70
N GLY A 538 3.19 41.07 -12.54
CA GLY A 538 2.55 41.46 -11.28
C GLY A 538 1.24 40.71 -10.96
N ALA A 539 0.70 39.92 -11.90
CA ALA A 539 -0.40 39.00 -11.63
C ALA A 539 0.11 37.72 -10.95
N GLN A 540 -0.46 37.35 -9.80
CA GLN A 540 -0.20 36.07 -9.14
C GLN A 540 -1.30 35.08 -9.49
N TYR A 541 -0.94 33.99 -10.16
CA TYR A 541 -1.84 32.89 -10.50
C TYR A 541 -2.58 32.35 -9.27
N VAL A 542 -3.90 32.14 -9.42
CA VAL A 542 -4.76 31.49 -8.41
C VAL A 542 -5.35 30.19 -8.96
N SER A 543 -6.03 30.26 -10.10
CA SER A 543 -6.67 29.10 -10.73
C SER A 543 -6.82 29.30 -12.24
N LEU A 544 -6.81 28.19 -12.97
CA LEU A 544 -7.05 28.09 -14.39
C LEU A 544 -8.21 27.13 -14.58
N GLU A 545 -9.26 27.58 -15.25
CA GLU A 545 -10.34 26.70 -15.71
C GLU A 545 -10.33 26.73 -17.23
N THR A 546 -10.27 25.57 -17.86
CA THR A 546 -10.28 25.43 -19.32
C THR A 546 -11.50 24.64 -19.74
N SER A 547 -12.25 25.17 -20.69
CA SER A 547 -13.41 24.52 -21.30
C SER A 547 -13.31 24.64 -22.82
N GLU A 548 -13.49 23.53 -23.54
CA GLU A 548 -13.51 23.51 -25.00
C GLU A 548 -14.94 23.33 -25.53
N GLU A 549 -15.55 24.39 -26.06
CA GLU A 549 -16.91 24.38 -26.59
C GLU A 549 -16.88 24.75 -28.09
N ASP A 550 -17.49 23.91 -28.93
CA ASP A 550 -17.56 24.08 -30.39
C ASP A 550 -16.20 24.35 -31.10
N GLY A 551 -15.10 23.81 -30.57
CA GLY A 551 -13.75 23.95 -31.13
C GLY A 551 -13.04 25.27 -30.78
N VAL A 552 -13.62 26.05 -29.85
CA VAL A 552 -12.98 27.20 -29.20
C VAL A 552 -12.59 26.82 -27.78
N LEU A 553 -11.34 27.08 -27.41
CA LEU A 553 -10.86 26.85 -26.05
C LEU A 553 -11.14 28.10 -25.20
N SER A 554 -12.17 28.04 -24.36
CA SER A 554 -12.44 29.02 -23.31
C SER A 554 -11.47 28.81 -22.15
N ILE A 555 -10.76 29.86 -21.76
CA ILE A 555 -9.78 29.88 -20.68
C ILE A 555 -10.21 30.94 -19.67
N ILE A 556 -10.60 30.52 -18.47
CA ILE A 556 -10.83 31.41 -17.34
C ILE A 556 -9.58 31.41 -16.47
N TYR A 557 -8.79 32.47 -16.56
CA TYR A 557 -7.58 32.65 -15.76
C TYR A 557 -7.87 33.59 -14.58
N THR A 558 -7.83 33.04 -13.36
CA THR A 558 -7.98 33.82 -12.14
C THR A 558 -6.62 34.21 -11.56
N ALA A 559 -6.39 35.50 -11.37
CA ALA A 559 -5.16 36.00 -10.76
C ALA A 559 -5.41 37.11 -9.74
N ARG A 560 -4.51 37.19 -8.76
CA ARG A 560 -4.44 38.32 -7.83
C ARG A 560 -3.59 39.43 -8.44
N THR A 561 -4.12 40.64 -8.45
CA THR A 561 -3.46 41.82 -9.02
C THR A 561 -3.50 42.98 -8.04
N LEU A 562 -2.52 43.89 -8.17
CA LEU A 562 -2.45 45.13 -7.39
C LEU A 562 -3.23 46.28 -8.03
N GLY A 563 -3.58 46.16 -9.31
CA GLY A 563 -4.35 47.15 -10.06
C GLY A 563 -5.13 46.53 -11.21
N ASP A 564 -5.83 47.37 -11.97
CA ASP A 564 -6.63 46.96 -13.12
C ASP A 564 -5.77 46.58 -14.32
N ILE A 565 -6.24 45.59 -15.07
CA ILE A 565 -5.59 45.12 -16.30
C ILE A 565 -6.31 45.74 -17.49
N ALA A 566 -5.57 46.43 -18.34
CA ALA A 566 -6.10 47.04 -19.56
C ALA A 566 -6.64 45.96 -20.52
N PRO A 567 -7.85 46.12 -21.10
CA PRO A 567 -8.44 45.16 -22.03
C PRO A 567 -7.54 44.84 -23.23
N GLU A 568 -6.84 45.85 -23.79
CA GLU A 568 -5.91 45.66 -24.91
C GLU A 568 -4.82 44.61 -24.63
N ARG A 569 -4.40 44.49 -23.36
CA ARG A 569 -3.40 43.50 -22.96
C ARG A 569 -4.00 42.10 -22.88
N VAL A 570 -5.27 41.98 -22.47
CA VAL A 570 -6.02 40.71 -22.49
C VAL A 570 -6.16 40.23 -23.94
N ASP A 571 -6.60 41.11 -24.85
CA ASP A 571 -6.76 40.80 -26.28
C ASP A 571 -5.43 40.35 -26.92
N SER A 572 -4.32 41.03 -26.60
CA SER A 572 -3.00 40.64 -27.11
C SER A 572 -2.51 39.29 -26.55
N THR A 573 -2.91 38.95 -25.32
CA THR A 573 -2.57 37.68 -24.67
C THR A 573 -3.40 36.55 -25.28
N GLU A 574 -4.69 36.78 -25.53
CA GLU A 574 -5.59 35.86 -26.23
C GLU A 574 -5.08 35.52 -27.63
N ALA A 575 -4.73 36.53 -28.44
CA ALA A 575 -4.20 36.32 -29.78
C ALA A 575 -2.92 35.47 -29.76
N GLY A 576 -2.00 35.74 -28.82
CA GLY A 576 -0.78 34.97 -28.68
C GLY A 576 -1.00 33.54 -28.13
N LEU A 577 -2.02 33.33 -27.30
CA LEU A 577 -2.43 31.98 -26.87
C LEU A 577 -3.03 31.18 -28.03
N SER A 578 -3.82 31.82 -28.89
CA SER A 578 -4.37 31.19 -30.07
C SER A 578 -3.29 30.72 -31.04
N ASP A 579 -2.24 31.53 -31.22
CA ASP A 579 -1.05 31.17 -32.01
C ASP A 579 -0.22 30.06 -31.35
N LEU A 580 -0.07 30.08 -30.01
CA LEU A 580 0.68 29.08 -29.25
C LEU A 580 0.03 27.69 -29.31
N LEU A 581 -1.30 27.65 -29.20
CA LEU A 581 -2.08 26.42 -29.09
C LEU A 581 -2.61 25.91 -30.44
N ASP A 582 -2.41 26.66 -31.53
CA ASP A 582 -2.90 26.34 -32.89
C ASP A 582 -4.42 26.09 -32.95
N GLN A 583 -5.17 26.82 -32.12
CA GLN A 583 -6.64 26.75 -32.03
C GLN A 583 -7.22 28.08 -31.56
N PRO A 584 -8.49 28.41 -31.88
CA PRO A 584 -9.12 29.63 -31.39
C PRO A 584 -9.31 29.57 -29.87
N VAL A 585 -8.93 30.64 -29.19
CA VAL A 585 -8.98 30.76 -27.72
C VAL A 585 -9.88 31.93 -27.35
N ASP A 586 -10.71 31.75 -26.34
CA ASP A 586 -11.51 32.80 -25.70
C ASP A 586 -10.98 32.99 -24.28
N LEU A 587 -10.34 34.12 -23.98
CA LEU A 587 -9.65 34.35 -22.71
C LEU A 587 -10.46 35.25 -21.78
N GLU A 588 -11.01 34.68 -20.71
CA GLU A 588 -11.60 35.44 -19.62
C GLU A 588 -10.61 35.60 -18.46
N LEU A 589 -10.32 36.85 -18.11
CA LEU A 589 -9.41 37.15 -17.00
C LEU A 589 -10.19 37.60 -15.76
N ALA A 590 -10.23 36.75 -14.73
CA ALA A 590 -10.83 37.07 -13.44
C ALA A 590 -9.78 37.64 -12.47
N THR A 591 -9.95 38.87 -12.01
CA THR A 591 -8.98 39.52 -11.10
C THR A 591 -9.48 39.58 -9.65
N LEU A 592 -8.63 39.15 -8.72
CA LEU A 592 -8.80 39.34 -7.29
C LEU A 592 -7.92 40.52 -6.84
N GLN A 593 -8.51 41.71 -6.73
CA GLN A 593 -7.78 42.90 -6.30
C GLN A 593 -7.35 42.84 -4.84
N ILE A 594 -6.07 43.15 -4.58
CA ILE A 594 -5.52 43.26 -3.22
C ILE A 594 -5.61 44.71 -2.74
N VAL A 595 -6.57 45.02 -1.87
CA VAL A 595 -6.70 46.34 -1.24
C VAL A 595 -5.90 46.39 0.07
N ARG A 596 -4.82 47.18 0.11
CA ARG A 596 -4.02 47.41 1.33
C ARG A 596 -4.60 48.55 2.18
N SER A 597 -4.47 48.47 3.50
CA SER A 597 -4.94 49.53 4.43
C SER A 597 -4.05 50.77 4.33
N GLN A 598 -4.59 51.88 3.84
CA GLN A 598 -3.89 53.18 3.71
C GLN A 598 -3.81 53.98 5.04
N SER A 599 -3.70 53.30 6.18
CA SER A 599 -3.79 53.96 7.49
C SER A 599 -2.60 54.86 7.83
N ASP A 600 -1.42 54.60 7.24
CA ASP A 600 -0.21 55.36 7.51
C ASP A 600 -0.14 56.69 6.74
N VAL A 601 -0.63 56.72 5.49
CA VAL A 601 -0.72 57.96 4.69
C VAL A 601 -1.68 58.95 5.33
N ARG A 602 -2.84 58.47 5.79
CA ARG A 602 -3.82 59.31 6.51
C ARG A 602 -3.25 59.90 7.79
N ARG A 603 -2.51 59.11 8.57
CA ARG A 603 -1.87 59.61 9.79
C ARG A 603 -0.82 60.66 9.47
N ALA A 604 0.04 60.41 8.48
CA ALA A 604 1.08 61.36 8.07
C ALA A 604 0.46 62.69 7.58
N LEU A 605 -0.64 62.63 6.83
CA LEU A 605 -1.36 63.83 6.36
C LEU A 605 -2.02 64.61 7.50
N ILE A 606 -2.64 63.92 8.45
CA ILE A 606 -3.23 64.56 9.64
C ILE A 606 -2.14 65.17 10.53
N ASP A 607 -1.05 64.44 10.78
CA ASP A 607 0.06 64.91 11.62
C ASP A 607 0.74 66.16 11.03
N TYR A 608 0.92 66.22 9.71
CA TYR A 608 1.40 67.42 9.03
C TYR A 608 0.44 68.62 9.20
N LEU A 609 -0.87 68.40 9.05
CA LEU A 609 -1.87 69.44 9.19
C LEU A 609 -2.04 69.91 10.65
N GLU A 610 -1.81 69.04 11.64
CA GLU A 610 -1.85 69.38 13.06
C GLU A 610 -0.57 70.12 13.51
N THR A 611 0.58 69.82 12.91
CA THR A 611 1.86 70.47 13.24
C THR A 611 2.04 71.84 12.55
N THR A 612 1.40 72.03 11.41
CA THR A 612 1.38 73.30 10.68
C THR A 612 0.17 74.11 11.14
N ASP A 613 0.34 74.96 12.15
CA ASP A 613 -0.68 75.81 12.80
C ASP A 613 -1.44 76.70 11.78
N SER A 614 -2.39 76.09 11.08
CA SER A 614 -3.02 76.64 9.90
C SER A 614 -4.49 76.25 9.86
N ASP A 615 -5.31 77.16 9.34
CA ASP A 615 -6.77 77.03 9.21
C ASP A 615 -7.16 76.04 8.08
N ILE A 616 -6.33 75.01 7.86
CA ILE A 616 -6.41 74.02 6.79
C ILE A 616 -6.97 72.72 7.37
N ARG A 617 -8.03 72.19 6.76
CA ARG A 617 -8.60 70.89 7.12
C ARG A 617 -8.59 69.95 5.92
N LEU A 618 -8.14 68.71 6.13
CA LEU A 618 -8.27 67.64 5.15
C LEU A 618 -9.75 67.26 5.04
N GLN A 619 -10.29 67.37 3.84
CA GLN A 619 -11.67 67.00 3.55
C GLN A 619 -11.77 65.65 2.87
N ASP A 620 -10.88 65.39 1.91
CA ASP A 620 -10.80 64.14 1.18
C ASP A 620 -9.36 63.92 0.67
N TYR A 621 -9.01 62.67 0.35
CA TYR A 621 -7.75 62.37 -0.31
C TYR A 621 -7.82 61.05 -1.11
N ASN A 622 -7.04 60.97 -2.17
CA ASN A 622 -6.81 59.78 -2.97
C ASN A 622 -5.31 59.51 -3.05
N VAL A 623 -4.92 58.24 -3.08
CA VAL A 623 -3.51 57.83 -3.16
C VAL A 623 -3.36 56.78 -4.23
N GLU A 624 -2.48 57.05 -5.17
CA GLU A 624 -2.10 56.15 -6.25
C GLU A 624 -0.61 55.79 -6.08
N GLU A 625 -0.28 54.51 -6.13
CA GLU A 625 1.10 54.03 -6.03
C GLU A 625 1.65 53.82 -7.45
N THR A 626 2.74 54.52 -7.79
CA THR A 626 3.38 54.46 -9.10
C THR A 626 4.83 53.99 -8.98
N ASP A 627 5.44 53.57 -10.09
CA ASP A 627 6.87 53.16 -10.14
C ASP A 627 7.84 54.27 -9.67
N ALA A 628 7.39 55.53 -9.66
CA ALA A 628 8.17 56.69 -9.25
C ALA A 628 7.92 57.14 -7.79
N GLY A 629 6.96 56.53 -7.08
CA GLY A 629 6.55 56.92 -5.73
C GLY A 629 5.03 56.98 -5.54
N LEU A 630 4.61 57.52 -4.39
CA LEU A 630 3.19 57.73 -4.09
C LEU A 630 2.71 59.06 -4.69
N VAL A 631 1.64 59.02 -5.47
CA VAL A 631 0.92 60.21 -5.91
C VAL A 631 -0.26 60.41 -4.97
N VAL A 632 -0.29 61.54 -4.28
CA VAL A 632 -1.34 61.88 -3.32
C VAL A 632 -2.12 63.07 -3.84
N GLU A 633 -3.41 62.87 -4.07
CA GLU A 633 -4.35 63.96 -4.38
C GLU A 633 -5.13 64.29 -3.11
N ALA A 634 -5.00 65.49 -2.58
CA ALA A 634 -5.67 65.91 -1.35
C ALA A 634 -6.60 67.10 -1.58
N VAL A 635 -7.78 67.06 -0.94
CA VAL A 635 -8.72 68.18 -0.91
C VAL A 635 -8.58 68.89 0.42
N TRP A 636 -8.04 70.11 0.37
CA TRP A 636 -7.84 70.95 1.54
C TRP A 636 -8.88 72.05 1.61
N ARG A 637 -9.48 72.23 2.78
CA ARG A 637 -10.40 73.33 3.05
C ARG A 637 -9.69 74.37 3.89
N SER A 638 -9.61 75.62 3.41
CA SER A 638 -8.97 76.71 4.15
C SER A 638 -9.77 78.01 4.10
N GLY A 639 -9.71 78.78 5.20
CA GLY A 639 -10.21 80.15 5.27
C GLY A 639 -9.29 81.17 4.58
N ASN A 640 -8.00 80.83 4.41
CA ASN A 640 -6.99 81.67 3.76
C ASN A 640 -6.53 81.05 2.42
N GLY A 641 -5.86 81.83 1.56
CA GLY A 641 -5.23 81.29 0.36
C GLY A 641 -4.02 80.42 0.71
N ILE A 642 -3.88 79.27 0.05
CA ILE A 642 -2.73 78.37 0.18
C ILE A 642 -1.75 78.65 -0.96
N ASN A 643 -0.46 78.78 -0.65
CA ASN A 643 0.58 79.07 -1.63
C ASN A 643 1.29 77.78 -2.07
N SER A 644 2.00 77.86 -3.20
CA SER A 644 2.78 76.73 -3.73
C SER A 644 3.90 76.27 -2.80
N GLU A 645 4.44 77.16 -1.95
CA GLU A 645 5.46 76.81 -0.94
C GLU A 645 4.88 75.88 0.15
N ASP A 646 3.62 76.06 0.53
CA ASP A 646 2.95 75.23 1.56
C ASP A 646 2.70 73.80 1.05
N VAL A 647 2.42 73.66 -0.25
CA VAL A 647 2.23 72.36 -0.92
C VAL A 647 3.56 71.62 -1.05
N LEU A 648 4.64 72.31 -1.43
CA LEU A 648 5.98 71.72 -1.52
C LEU A 648 6.52 71.28 -0.15
N ALA A 649 6.30 72.07 0.90
CA ALA A 649 6.70 71.69 2.26
C ALA A 649 5.93 70.46 2.76
N ALA A 650 4.64 70.34 2.41
CA ALA A 650 3.83 69.18 2.72
C ALA A 650 4.32 67.93 1.99
N GLU A 651 4.66 68.07 0.70
CA GLU A 651 5.22 66.99 -0.12
C GLU A 651 6.52 66.43 0.47
N GLU A 652 7.43 67.31 0.91
CA GLU A 652 8.70 66.92 1.54
C GLU A 652 8.46 66.24 2.89
N ALA A 653 7.57 66.78 3.73
CA ALA A 653 7.22 66.19 5.02
C ALA A 653 6.58 64.80 4.87
N LEU A 654 5.68 64.63 3.91
CA LEU A 654 5.05 63.34 3.59
C LEU A 654 6.08 62.34 3.07
N SER A 655 7.02 62.78 2.22
CA SER A 655 8.09 61.93 1.71
C SER A 655 9.00 61.42 2.82
N VAL A 656 9.30 62.26 3.82
CA VAL A 656 10.10 61.88 5.00
C VAL A 656 9.32 60.96 5.94
N ALA A 657 8.04 61.25 6.19
CA ALA A 657 7.21 60.46 7.11
C ALA A 657 6.91 59.04 6.59
N LEU A 658 6.83 58.89 5.27
CA LEU A 658 6.52 57.63 4.59
C LEU A 658 7.76 56.90 4.05
N ASP A 659 8.97 57.46 4.25
CA ASP A 659 10.27 56.94 3.81
C ASP A 659 10.31 56.56 2.32
N GLN A 660 9.60 57.33 1.48
CA GLN A 660 9.51 57.11 0.03
C GLN A 660 9.12 58.42 -0.68
N PRO A 661 9.45 58.60 -1.97
CA PRO A 661 9.07 59.81 -2.70
C PRO A 661 7.55 59.94 -2.82
N VAL A 662 7.03 61.11 -2.45
CA VAL A 662 5.61 61.47 -2.58
C VAL A 662 5.50 62.65 -3.54
N THR A 663 4.54 62.62 -4.46
CA THR A 663 4.12 63.77 -5.28
C THR A 663 2.76 64.22 -4.79
N LEU A 664 2.63 65.49 -4.37
CA LEU A 664 1.40 65.99 -3.76
C LEU A 664 0.67 66.97 -4.69
N SER A 665 -0.57 66.63 -5.03
CA SER A 665 -1.50 67.53 -5.73
C SER A 665 -2.60 67.96 -4.77
N VAL A 666 -2.80 69.27 -4.60
CA VAL A 666 -3.78 69.81 -3.66
C VAL A 666 -4.84 70.62 -4.38
N VAL A 667 -6.10 70.27 -4.13
CA VAL A 667 -7.27 71.06 -4.52
C VAL A 667 -7.77 71.84 -3.31
N VAL A 668 -7.78 73.17 -3.41
CA VAL A 668 -8.15 74.05 -2.29
C VAL A 668 -9.59 74.53 -2.43
N GLN A 669 -10.42 74.22 -1.43
CA GLN A 669 -11.77 74.74 -1.31
C GLN A 669 -11.78 75.95 -0.35
N GLN A 670 -11.87 77.17 -0.88
CA GLN A 670 -11.95 78.40 -0.09
C GLN A 670 -13.34 78.63 0.51
N VAL A 671 -13.40 79.00 1.79
CA VAL A 671 -14.63 79.39 2.48
C VAL A 671 -14.73 80.91 2.54
N VAL A 672 -15.61 81.52 1.75
CA VAL A 672 -15.91 82.96 1.85
C VAL A 672 -17.10 83.16 2.79
N SER A 673 -16.87 83.71 3.99
CA SER A 673 -17.94 84.05 4.93
C SER A 673 -18.46 85.49 4.71
N PRO A 674 -19.79 85.73 4.66
CA PRO A 674 -20.34 87.07 4.46
C PRO A 674 -20.52 87.80 5.80
N ALA A 675 -19.48 88.49 6.28
CA ALA A 675 -19.59 89.42 7.40
C ALA A 675 -18.49 90.49 7.37
N MET A 676 -18.62 91.48 6.48
CA MET A 676 -18.03 92.83 6.63
C MET A 676 -18.60 93.78 5.56
N VAL A 677 -19.86 94.18 5.74
CA VAL A 677 -20.41 95.41 5.15
C VAL A 677 -21.14 96.15 6.26
N GLU A 678 -20.39 96.75 7.19
CA GLU A 678 -20.93 97.77 8.12
C GLU A 678 -19.78 98.49 8.83
N ALA A 679 -19.20 99.48 8.16
CA ALA A 679 -18.52 100.64 8.76
C ALA A 679 -18.13 101.65 7.67
N SER A 680 -19.12 102.31 7.08
CA SER A 680 -18.90 103.62 6.45
C SER A 680 -20.19 104.43 6.51
N THR A 681 -20.64 104.70 7.74
CA THR A 681 -21.53 105.83 8.01
C THR A 681 -20.70 107.11 8.02
N ALA A 682 -20.66 107.80 6.90
CA ALA A 682 -20.46 109.24 6.85
C ALA A 682 -21.63 109.85 6.07
N THR A 683 -22.59 110.39 6.82
CA THR A 683 -23.71 111.18 6.29
C THR A 683 -23.15 112.46 5.63
N PRO A 684 -23.84 112.99 4.61
CA PRO A 684 -24.57 114.22 4.89
C PRO A 684 -25.99 114.25 4.29
N THR A 685 -26.90 114.65 5.18
CA THR A 685 -27.99 115.61 4.98
C THR A 685 -29.07 115.32 3.92
N ALA A 686 -30.28 115.16 4.45
CA ALA A 686 -31.57 115.16 3.77
C ALA A 686 -31.84 116.44 2.96
N THR A 687 -32.47 116.34 1.79
CA THR A 687 -33.79 116.91 1.44
C THR A 687 -34.11 116.70 -0.05
N ALA A 688 -35.42 116.52 -0.34
CA ALA A 688 -36.07 116.47 -1.67
C ALA A 688 -35.75 115.19 -2.51
N GLU A 689 -36.67 114.48 -3.14
CA GLU A 689 -38.03 114.77 -3.60
C GLU A 689 -38.73 113.43 -3.88
N ALA A 690 -40.03 113.39 -3.62
CA ALA A 690 -40.94 112.37 -4.10
C ALA A 690 -41.27 112.62 -5.59
N GLU A 691 -41.96 111.66 -6.22
CA GLU A 691 -42.42 111.62 -7.64
C GLU A 691 -41.37 111.00 -8.57
N ALA A 692 -41.63 109.97 -9.40
CA ALA A 692 -42.86 109.59 -10.07
C ALA A 692 -42.85 108.10 -10.50
N GLU A 693 -44.06 107.53 -10.56
CA GLU A 693 -44.60 106.61 -11.58
C GLU A 693 -43.84 105.29 -11.88
N ALA A 694 -44.37 104.11 -11.54
CA ALA A 694 -45.61 103.48 -12.02
C ALA A 694 -45.66 103.33 -13.55
N THR A 695 -45.12 102.22 -14.06
CA THR A 695 -45.46 101.52 -15.32
C THR A 695 -44.48 100.34 -15.44
N GLU A 696 -44.80 99.12 -15.83
CA GLU A 696 -46.02 98.54 -16.37
C GLU A 696 -45.86 97.02 -16.24
N SER A 697 -46.90 96.37 -15.73
CA SER A 697 -47.13 94.93 -15.88
C SER A 697 -47.59 94.65 -17.32
N SER A 698 -47.36 93.41 -17.78
CA SER A 698 -47.88 92.71 -18.97
C SER A 698 -47.20 93.02 -20.32
N GLU A 699 -46.39 92.06 -20.80
CA GLU A 699 -46.85 91.00 -21.73
C GLU A 699 -46.02 89.72 -21.55
#